data_AF-U2ETM4-F1
#
_entry.id   AF-U2ETM4-F1
#
_cell.length_a   1.000
_cell.length_b   1.000
_cell.length_c   1.000
_cell.angle_alpha   90.00
_cell.angle_beta   90.00
_cell.angle_gamma   90.00
#
_symmetry.space_group_name_H-M   'P 1'
#
loop_
_entity.id
_entity.type
_entity.pdbx_description
1 polymer ?
#
loop_
_entity_poly.entity_id
_entity_poly.type
_entity_poly.pdbx_seq_one_letter_code
_entity_poly.pdbx_strand_id
1 'polypeptide(L)'
;MEKRKLAKIPREEASDEMVRFAERAAGTHIVTTKDIEKDLLMVTFYPIRKLKKGKKDAQLRTFFSKNDYISQDLTVEKVKWLTAAYDRMYDISLYEHHWDYKESTGRWTPNMFFWTDADIDRMRSFFKEWSTEKDARDWTAVTRFQDMVKQKRLDERHAKETNPIDALMETVKEIPDEFKNWVSDKAMSFSRYLIYSTRSKNEALVHCTHCNGVTLVDRTKIRLRNNEKGICPLCGSPVTIKARGRMPARICDRRIVSFIDPREEGFLWRYFTAYREVKPDGKTNDGLFEIVRTFYKFAPNGTPCTSSYEYREYKQTGIVRWCTDEGYRESSYCTLYPGNLPEAWKDTPMKYSALEILAENRPSEQIHYAKAINRYRKFPQLEWFIKMGLYKLAAHLINEFHDGAFGYESRNGIRGLRKSGKTIFEILGLTKENTRILQSIDGNIDELRLLQEAQSSGYNLKAEELERFYKLFGCNTTLIRKENRKSTIHKICRYIEREGADYRVGESGQCWRYSYMQCKERPDIREERLQNCAKDWLDYLNWCKELKYDLNNMFFYFPKNFKKVHDRTAAEYQALQDKKAAEKKRREDERIKREAEVMKKLLEEMLKENAGIDNAFLIKGKGLILRVPRDTQEIKNEGAALHHCVGTYVDRVAKGQTHIFFVRRVEEPDTPYFTMEYNNGRVIQCRGNHNCGMPASVKAFVAAFEKLMKEREEKMERKCG
;
A
#
# COMPACT_ATOMS: atom_id res chain seq x y z
N MET A 1 -22.19 44.84 1.44
CA MET A 1 -23.53 45.04 0.84
C MET A 1 -24.61 44.43 1.73
N GLU A 2 -25.65 45.19 2.08
CA GLU A 2 -26.74 44.71 2.94
C GLU A 2 -27.79 43.93 2.14
N LYS A 3 -27.72 42.59 2.18
CA LYS A 3 -28.65 41.70 1.45
C LYS A 3 -30.13 41.99 1.71
N ARG A 4 -30.49 42.41 2.94
CA ARG A 4 -31.88 42.76 3.30
C ARG A 4 -32.39 44.01 2.58
N LYS A 5 -31.54 45.01 2.35
CA LYS A 5 -31.89 46.22 1.58
C LYS A 5 -31.98 45.88 0.09
N LEU A 6 -31.00 45.15 -0.44
CA LEU A 6 -30.99 44.75 -1.85
C LEU A 6 -32.19 43.84 -2.23
N ALA A 7 -32.63 42.96 -1.32
CA ALA A 7 -33.80 42.12 -1.56
C ALA A 7 -35.11 42.90 -1.71
N LYS A 8 -35.21 44.10 -1.13
CA LYS A 8 -36.39 44.99 -1.22
C LYS A 8 -36.49 45.71 -2.56
N ILE A 9 -35.40 45.75 -3.35
CA ILE A 9 -35.43 46.33 -4.69
C ILE A 9 -36.41 45.52 -5.54
N PRO A 10 -37.42 46.14 -6.18
CA PRO A 10 -38.41 45.42 -6.99
C PRO A 10 -37.77 44.55 -8.07
N ARG A 11 -38.42 43.43 -8.40
CA ARG A 11 -38.01 42.59 -9.54
C ARG A 11 -38.49 43.29 -10.81
N GLU A 12 -37.56 43.76 -11.62
CA GLU A 12 -37.88 44.40 -12.90
C GLU A 12 -38.27 43.32 -13.92
N GLU A 13 -39.34 43.58 -14.66
CA GLU A 13 -39.79 42.76 -15.77
C GLU A 13 -39.25 43.34 -17.09
N ALA A 14 -39.00 42.47 -18.06
CA ALA A 14 -38.63 42.89 -19.40
C ALA A 14 -39.76 43.68 -20.09
N SER A 15 -39.42 44.71 -20.87
CA SER A 15 -40.39 45.47 -21.65
C SER A 15 -40.95 44.65 -22.83
N ASP A 16 -42.10 45.05 -23.37
CA ASP A 16 -42.67 44.42 -24.58
C ASP A 16 -41.75 44.58 -25.81
N GLU A 17 -40.91 45.60 -25.83
CA GLU A 17 -39.88 45.79 -26.85
C GLU A 17 -38.76 44.76 -26.73
N MET A 18 -38.31 44.46 -25.51
CA MET A 18 -37.31 43.40 -25.27
C MET A 18 -37.85 42.03 -25.69
N VAL A 19 -39.14 41.76 -25.49
CA VAL A 19 -39.80 40.52 -25.96
C VAL A 19 -39.80 40.46 -27.49
N ARG A 20 -40.18 41.54 -28.18
CA ARG A 20 -40.13 41.61 -29.65
C ARG A 20 -38.71 41.50 -30.21
N PHE A 21 -37.72 42.07 -29.52
CA PHE A 21 -36.31 41.94 -29.89
C PHE A 21 -35.81 40.50 -29.70
N ALA A 22 -36.22 39.83 -28.62
CA ALA A 22 -35.81 38.47 -28.31
C ALA A 22 -36.15 37.48 -29.44
N GLU A 23 -37.25 37.66 -30.17
CA GLU A 23 -37.61 36.82 -31.34
C GLU A 23 -36.50 36.74 -32.39
N ARG A 24 -35.78 37.84 -32.60
CA ARG A 24 -34.71 37.96 -33.61
C ARG A 24 -33.30 37.88 -33.04
N ALA A 25 -33.16 37.82 -31.71
CA ALA A 25 -31.86 37.74 -31.05
C ALA A 25 -31.29 36.30 -31.08
N ALA A 26 -30.00 36.19 -31.41
CA ALA A 26 -29.29 34.91 -31.55
C ALA A 26 -28.58 34.44 -30.25
N GLY A 27 -28.60 35.24 -29.19
CA GLY A 27 -27.87 34.96 -27.94
C GLY A 27 -28.71 34.28 -26.87
N THR A 28 -28.15 34.26 -25.67
CA THR A 28 -28.76 33.59 -24.52
C THR A 28 -29.57 34.55 -23.64
N HIS A 29 -29.08 35.78 -23.44
CA HIS A 29 -29.66 36.75 -22.52
C HIS A 29 -29.66 38.17 -23.07
N ILE A 30 -30.68 38.93 -22.71
CA ILE A 30 -30.67 40.40 -22.76
C ILE A 30 -30.23 40.91 -21.38
N VAL A 31 -29.33 41.89 -21.35
CA VAL A 31 -28.73 42.45 -20.15
C VAL A 31 -29.11 43.93 -20.03
N THR A 32 -29.60 44.31 -18.85
CA THR A 32 -29.84 45.72 -18.51
C THR A 32 -28.99 46.13 -17.32
N THR A 33 -28.69 47.42 -17.22
CA THR A 33 -27.89 47.99 -16.13
C THR A 33 -28.59 49.19 -15.52
N LYS A 34 -28.48 49.35 -14.21
CA LYS A 34 -29.11 50.44 -13.47
C LYS A 34 -28.27 50.83 -12.27
N ASP A 35 -27.96 52.12 -12.14
CA ASP A 35 -27.38 52.68 -10.93
C ASP A 35 -28.46 52.75 -9.85
N ILE A 36 -28.24 52.04 -8.73
CA ILE A 36 -29.19 52.02 -7.61
C ILE A 36 -28.88 53.17 -6.66
N GLU A 37 -27.60 53.36 -6.34
CA GLU A 37 -27.05 54.42 -5.51
C GLU A 37 -25.63 54.74 -6.01
N LYS A 38 -25.01 55.79 -5.47
CA LYS A 38 -23.60 56.09 -5.76
C LYS A 38 -22.74 54.86 -5.44
N ASP A 39 -21.91 54.45 -6.40
CA ASP A 39 -21.01 53.28 -6.29
C ASP A 39 -21.72 51.91 -6.17
N LEU A 40 -22.99 51.81 -6.59
CA LEU A 40 -23.75 50.54 -6.63
C LEU A 40 -24.47 50.34 -7.97
N LEU A 41 -23.91 49.48 -8.82
CA LEU A 41 -24.46 49.09 -10.12
C LEU A 41 -25.25 47.78 -10.01
N MET A 42 -26.47 47.76 -10.53
CA MET A 42 -27.26 46.54 -10.72
C MET A 42 -27.21 46.10 -12.19
N VAL A 43 -26.95 44.82 -12.42
CA VAL A 43 -26.93 44.18 -13.74
C VAL A 43 -27.93 43.04 -13.75
N THR A 44 -28.93 43.09 -14.63
CA THR A 44 -30.04 42.14 -14.68
C THR A 44 -30.01 41.33 -15.98
N PHE A 45 -30.24 40.03 -15.88
CA PHE A 45 -30.16 39.07 -16.99
C PHE A 45 -31.54 38.47 -17.28
N TYR A 46 -32.02 38.66 -18.51
CA TYR A 46 -33.30 38.15 -18.99
C TYR A 46 -33.06 37.06 -20.04
N PRO A 47 -33.46 35.79 -19.78
CA PRO A 47 -33.24 34.71 -20.74
C PRO A 47 -34.07 34.90 -22.01
N ILE A 48 -33.42 34.97 -23.17
CA ILE A 48 -34.08 35.12 -24.47
C ILE A 48 -35.07 33.97 -24.72
N ARG A 49 -34.72 32.74 -24.33
CA ARG A 49 -35.62 31.57 -24.43
C ARG A 49 -36.92 31.71 -23.63
N LYS A 50 -36.91 32.48 -22.52
CA LYS A 50 -38.11 32.77 -21.72
C LYS A 50 -38.91 33.92 -22.34
N LEU A 51 -38.21 34.97 -22.79
CA LEU A 51 -38.82 36.11 -23.48
C LEU A 51 -39.58 35.69 -24.74
N LYS A 52 -39.03 34.79 -25.56
CA LYS A 52 -39.71 34.19 -26.73
C LYS A 52 -41.02 33.44 -26.38
N LYS A 53 -41.21 33.08 -25.12
CA LYS A 53 -42.44 32.44 -24.61
C LYS A 53 -43.37 33.45 -23.90
N GLY A 54 -43.10 34.74 -24.04
CA GLY A 54 -43.84 35.83 -23.37
C GLY A 54 -43.55 35.95 -21.86
N LYS A 55 -42.60 35.20 -21.30
CA LYS A 55 -42.26 35.27 -19.86
C LYS A 55 -41.24 36.37 -19.63
N LYS A 56 -41.65 37.45 -18.95
CA LYS A 56 -40.87 38.67 -18.74
C LYS A 56 -39.91 38.63 -17.53
N ASP A 57 -39.92 37.53 -16.78
CA ASP A 57 -39.11 37.39 -15.56
C ASP A 57 -37.60 37.37 -15.84
N ALA A 58 -36.86 38.20 -15.11
CA ALA A 58 -35.41 38.07 -15.02
C ALA A 58 -34.99 36.75 -14.36
N GLN A 59 -33.85 36.20 -14.77
CA GLN A 59 -33.27 35.00 -14.16
C GLN A 59 -32.33 35.34 -13.00
N LEU A 60 -31.51 36.36 -13.20
CA LEU A 60 -30.45 36.74 -12.27
C LEU A 60 -30.36 38.25 -12.25
N ARG A 61 -30.11 38.82 -11.07
CA ARG A 61 -29.58 40.19 -10.97
C ARG A 61 -28.35 40.20 -10.08
N THR A 62 -27.36 40.99 -10.46
CA THR A 62 -26.10 41.12 -9.72
C THR A 62 -25.90 42.54 -9.31
N PHE A 63 -25.50 42.74 -8.06
CA PHE A 63 -25.14 44.02 -7.51
C PHE A 63 -23.62 44.09 -7.40
N PHE A 64 -23.05 45.12 -8.01
CA PHE A 64 -21.64 45.44 -7.97
C PHE A 64 -21.46 46.72 -7.16
N SER A 65 -20.59 46.63 -6.16
CA SER A 65 -20.04 47.78 -5.46
C SER A 65 -18.57 47.97 -5.87
N LYS A 66 -17.93 49.06 -5.47
CA LYS A 66 -16.50 49.30 -5.75
C LYS A 66 -15.55 48.17 -5.36
N ASN A 67 -15.88 47.39 -4.34
CA ASN A 67 -14.97 46.39 -3.76
C ASN A 67 -15.57 44.98 -3.64
N ASP A 68 -16.82 44.78 -4.05
CA ASP A 68 -17.51 43.52 -3.83
C ASP A 68 -18.69 43.32 -4.80
N TYR A 69 -19.12 42.08 -5.01
CA TYR A 69 -20.34 41.76 -5.77
C TYR A 69 -21.16 40.64 -5.13
N ILE A 70 -22.46 40.64 -5.42
CA ILE A 70 -23.38 39.57 -5.02
C ILE A 70 -24.53 39.42 -6.02
N SER A 71 -24.88 38.19 -6.36
CA SER A 71 -25.97 37.91 -7.28
C SER A 71 -27.17 37.31 -6.57
N GLN A 72 -28.36 37.69 -6.99
CA GLN A 72 -29.62 37.13 -6.53
C GLN A 72 -30.21 36.24 -7.62
N ASP A 73 -30.48 34.98 -7.28
CA ASP A 73 -31.20 34.03 -8.12
C ASP A 73 -32.69 34.37 -8.06
N LEU A 74 -33.27 34.79 -9.19
CA LEU A 74 -34.66 35.22 -9.30
C LEU A 74 -35.58 34.09 -9.76
N THR A 75 -35.03 32.91 -10.09
CA THR A 75 -35.82 31.74 -10.54
C THR A 75 -36.55 31.03 -9.41
N VAL A 76 -36.18 31.34 -8.16
CA VAL A 76 -36.75 30.75 -6.95
C VAL A 76 -37.64 31.75 -6.22
N GLU A 77 -38.71 31.24 -5.60
CA GLU A 77 -39.62 32.05 -4.79
C GLU A 77 -38.94 32.61 -3.53
N LYS A 78 -38.14 31.77 -2.85
CA LYS A 78 -37.34 32.18 -1.68
C LYS A 78 -36.10 32.94 -2.12
N VAL A 79 -35.77 34.03 -1.43
CA VAL A 79 -34.57 34.84 -1.70
C VAL A 79 -33.31 33.97 -1.57
N LYS A 80 -32.59 33.78 -2.67
CA LYS A 80 -31.34 33.02 -2.74
C LYS A 80 -30.22 33.89 -3.30
N TRP A 81 -29.10 33.94 -2.58
CA TRP A 81 -27.93 34.74 -2.93
C TRP A 81 -26.76 33.85 -3.35
N LEU A 82 -26.06 34.27 -4.39
CA LEU A 82 -24.91 33.60 -4.98
C LEU A 82 -23.68 34.51 -4.86
N THR A 83 -22.54 33.90 -4.54
CA THR A 83 -21.23 34.55 -4.49
C THR A 83 -20.32 34.13 -5.65
N ALA A 84 -20.78 33.23 -6.53
CA ALA A 84 -20.04 32.76 -7.69
C ALA A 84 -19.80 33.91 -8.68
N ALA A 85 -18.64 33.93 -9.33
CA ALA A 85 -18.38 34.79 -10.47
C ALA A 85 -19.13 34.27 -11.71
N TYR A 86 -19.34 35.10 -12.72
CA TYR A 86 -20.15 34.72 -13.89
C TYR A 86 -19.58 33.55 -14.68
N ASP A 87 -18.26 33.46 -14.81
CA ASP A 87 -17.55 32.35 -15.45
C ASP A 87 -17.72 31.00 -14.72
N ARG A 88 -18.24 31.01 -13.49
CA ARG A 88 -18.52 29.82 -12.66
C ARG A 88 -20.00 29.56 -12.45
N MET A 89 -20.89 30.32 -13.10
CA MET A 89 -22.33 30.08 -13.07
C MET A 89 -22.75 29.29 -14.31
N TYR A 90 -23.28 28.09 -14.11
CA TYR A 90 -23.68 27.19 -15.21
C TYR A 90 -24.66 27.84 -16.20
N ASP A 91 -25.59 28.66 -15.71
CA ASP A 91 -26.62 29.31 -16.53
C ASP A 91 -26.17 30.64 -17.16
N ILE A 92 -24.95 31.11 -16.87
CA ILE A 92 -24.38 32.36 -17.38
C ILE A 92 -23.17 32.04 -18.25
N SER A 93 -23.41 31.95 -19.57
CA SER A 93 -22.34 31.84 -20.56
C SER A 93 -22.12 33.21 -21.20
N LEU A 94 -20.99 33.86 -20.87
CA LEU A 94 -20.66 35.20 -21.37
C LEU A 94 -20.28 35.18 -22.86
N TYR A 95 -19.61 34.11 -23.31
CA TYR A 95 -19.14 33.95 -24.68
C TYR A 95 -19.31 32.51 -25.15
N GLU A 96 -19.57 32.33 -26.43
CA GLU A 96 -19.51 31.04 -27.11
C GLU A 96 -18.18 30.93 -27.87
N HIS A 97 -17.51 29.80 -27.73
CA HIS A 97 -16.28 29.51 -28.48
C HIS A 97 -16.61 28.67 -29.70
N HIS A 98 -16.29 29.19 -30.87
CA HIS A 98 -16.40 28.51 -32.15
C HIS A 98 -14.99 28.22 -32.67
N TRP A 99 -14.66 26.93 -32.78
CA TRP A 99 -13.38 26.51 -33.36
C TRP A 99 -13.52 26.33 -34.86
N ASP A 100 -12.76 27.11 -35.63
CA ASP A 100 -12.64 26.92 -37.07
C ASP A 100 -11.51 25.92 -37.36
N TYR A 101 -11.90 24.69 -37.70
CA TYR A 101 -10.96 23.63 -38.03
C TYR A 101 -10.17 23.90 -39.32
N LYS A 102 -10.65 24.77 -40.22
CA LYS A 102 -9.95 25.10 -41.47
C LYS A 102 -8.86 26.14 -41.24
N GLU A 103 -9.13 27.16 -40.44
CA GLU A 103 -8.16 28.21 -40.12
C GLU A 103 -7.28 27.84 -38.91
N SER A 104 -7.61 26.78 -38.17
CA SER A 104 -6.99 26.46 -36.87
C SER A 104 -7.02 27.64 -35.89
N THR A 105 -8.08 28.45 -35.97
CA THR A 105 -8.30 29.61 -35.09
C THR A 105 -9.60 29.46 -34.32
N GLY A 106 -9.58 29.94 -33.07
CA GLY A 106 -10.77 30.02 -32.22
C GLY A 106 -11.39 31.42 -32.31
N ARG A 107 -12.69 31.51 -32.58
CA ARG A 107 -13.46 32.76 -32.55
C ARG A 107 -14.40 32.73 -31.34
N TRP A 108 -14.50 33.86 -30.64
CA TRP A 108 -15.39 34.00 -29.48
C TRP A 108 -16.50 34.98 -29.80
N THR A 109 -17.76 34.55 -29.74
CA THR A 109 -18.94 35.38 -29.99
C THR A 109 -19.63 35.73 -28.66
N PRO A 110 -20.00 37.01 -28.42
CA PRO A 110 -20.77 37.38 -27.24
C PRO A 110 -22.12 36.64 -27.19
N ASN A 111 -22.40 36.01 -26.05
CA ASN A 111 -23.67 35.29 -25.81
C ASN A 111 -24.73 36.17 -25.14
N MET A 112 -24.36 37.39 -24.75
CA MET A 112 -25.19 38.30 -23.98
C MET A 112 -25.20 39.67 -24.65
N PHE A 113 -26.38 40.27 -24.75
CA PHE A 113 -26.58 41.56 -25.42
C PHE A 113 -27.09 42.60 -24.44
N PHE A 114 -26.39 43.74 -24.36
CA PHE A 114 -26.90 44.91 -23.65
C PHE A 114 -28.12 45.46 -24.38
N TRP A 115 -29.16 45.85 -23.65
CA TRP A 115 -30.40 46.35 -24.23
C TRP A 115 -30.21 47.69 -24.95
N THR A 116 -29.42 48.60 -24.37
CA THR A 116 -29.12 49.91 -24.95
C THR A 116 -27.63 50.25 -24.91
N ASP A 117 -27.19 51.18 -25.75
CA ASP A 117 -25.83 51.75 -25.68
C ASP A 117 -25.57 52.41 -24.31
N ALA A 118 -26.60 53.00 -23.70
CA ALA A 118 -26.49 53.52 -22.35
C ALA A 118 -26.21 52.44 -21.30
N ASP A 119 -26.66 51.20 -21.51
CA ASP A 119 -26.39 50.09 -20.58
C ASP A 119 -24.93 49.64 -20.63
N ILE A 120 -24.38 49.52 -21.84
CA ILE A 120 -22.98 49.16 -22.02
C ILE A 120 -22.06 50.30 -21.55
N ASP A 121 -22.43 51.56 -21.77
CA ASP A 121 -21.66 52.72 -21.30
C ASP A 121 -21.65 52.82 -19.77
N ARG A 122 -22.79 52.56 -19.11
CA ARG A 122 -22.84 52.46 -17.63
C ARG A 122 -21.91 51.36 -17.11
N MET A 123 -21.97 50.17 -17.72
CA MET A 123 -21.10 49.06 -17.36
C MET A 123 -19.62 49.42 -17.54
N ARG A 124 -19.24 49.95 -18.71
CA ARG A 124 -17.86 50.35 -19.03
C ARG A 124 -17.36 51.45 -18.11
N SER A 125 -18.20 52.43 -17.79
CA SER A 125 -17.88 53.51 -16.87
C SER A 125 -17.62 52.99 -15.45
N PHE A 126 -18.47 52.10 -14.94
CA PHE A 126 -18.32 51.51 -13.61
C PHE A 126 -17.02 50.67 -13.48
N PHE A 127 -16.67 49.92 -14.52
CA PHE A 127 -15.48 49.06 -14.55
C PHE A 127 -14.27 49.72 -15.24
N LYS A 128 -14.25 51.04 -15.42
CA LYS A 128 -13.19 51.76 -16.14
C LYS A 128 -11.79 51.47 -15.59
N GLU A 129 -11.65 51.38 -14.26
CA GLU A 129 -10.39 51.07 -13.57
C GLU A 129 -9.88 49.63 -13.84
N TRP A 130 -10.77 48.74 -14.30
CA TRP A 130 -10.48 47.32 -14.59
C TRP A 130 -10.34 47.04 -16.09
N SER A 131 -10.58 48.07 -16.92
CA SER A 131 -10.52 48.01 -18.37
C SER A 131 -9.13 48.39 -18.88
N THR A 132 -8.71 47.78 -19.98
CA THR A 132 -7.48 48.14 -20.69
C THR A 132 -7.75 48.39 -22.17
N GLU A 133 -6.92 49.19 -22.84
CA GLU A 133 -7.04 49.47 -24.29
C GLU A 133 -6.97 48.21 -25.16
N LYS A 134 -6.44 47.10 -24.61
CA LYS A 134 -6.34 45.80 -25.28
C LYS A 134 -7.57 44.91 -25.09
N ASP A 135 -8.57 45.37 -24.33
CA ASP A 135 -9.76 44.59 -24.04
C ASP A 135 -10.68 44.53 -25.26
N ALA A 136 -10.58 43.44 -26.02
CA ALA A 136 -11.43 43.20 -27.18
C ALA A 136 -12.87 42.76 -26.82
N ARG A 137 -13.18 42.53 -25.54
CA ARG A 137 -14.48 41.97 -25.12
C ARG A 137 -15.06 42.67 -23.89
N ASP A 138 -16.37 42.95 -23.94
CA ASP A 138 -17.06 43.79 -22.95
C ASP A 138 -17.07 43.27 -21.50
N TRP A 139 -17.04 41.95 -21.30
CA TRP A 139 -17.05 41.34 -19.96
C TRP A 139 -15.66 41.17 -19.35
N THR A 140 -14.58 41.45 -20.09
CA THR A 140 -13.20 41.22 -19.63
C THR A 140 -12.92 41.98 -18.32
N ALA A 141 -13.30 43.26 -18.25
CA ALA A 141 -13.13 44.08 -17.07
C ALA A 141 -13.96 43.56 -15.87
N VAL A 142 -15.18 43.09 -16.12
CA VAL A 142 -16.06 42.49 -15.11
C VAL A 142 -15.46 41.19 -14.56
N THR A 143 -14.93 40.32 -15.42
CA THR A 143 -14.26 39.08 -15.01
C THR A 143 -13.03 39.38 -14.17
N ARG A 144 -12.17 40.33 -14.58
CA ARG A 144 -11.01 40.76 -13.77
C ARG A 144 -11.41 41.29 -12.40
N PHE A 145 -12.45 42.11 -12.34
CA PHE A 145 -12.99 42.60 -11.07
C PHE A 145 -13.48 41.44 -10.18
N GLN A 146 -14.28 40.52 -10.71
CA GLN A 146 -14.78 39.37 -9.96
C GLN A 146 -13.64 38.45 -9.50
N ASP A 147 -12.59 38.29 -10.32
CA ASP A 147 -11.37 37.55 -9.96
C ASP A 147 -10.62 38.21 -8.81
N MET A 148 -10.45 39.54 -8.83
CA MET A 148 -9.87 40.28 -7.70
C MET A 148 -10.68 40.09 -6.42
N VAL A 149 -12.01 40.27 -6.47
CA VAL A 149 -12.88 40.11 -5.30
C VAL A 149 -12.82 38.69 -4.76
N LYS A 150 -12.79 37.69 -5.65
CA LYS A 150 -12.62 36.28 -5.30
C LYS A 150 -11.29 36.02 -4.60
N GLN A 151 -10.20 36.57 -5.14
CA GLN A 151 -8.86 36.44 -4.53
C GLN A 151 -8.84 37.09 -3.14
N LYS A 152 -9.34 38.32 -3.01
CA LYS A 152 -9.43 39.00 -1.71
C LYS A 152 -10.23 38.21 -0.67
N ARG A 153 -11.42 37.69 -1.04
CA ARG A 153 -12.25 36.85 -0.17
C ARG A 153 -11.53 35.55 0.22
N LEU A 154 -10.73 34.98 -0.69
CA LEU A 154 -9.93 33.80 -0.44
C LEU A 154 -8.79 34.12 0.54
N ASP A 155 -8.09 35.23 0.34
CA ASP A 155 -7.00 35.69 1.22
C ASP A 155 -7.53 36.00 2.63
N GLU A 156 -8.68 36.65 2.76
CA GLU A 156 -9.33 36.87 4.06
C GLU A 156 -9.71 35.55 4.75
N ARG A 157 -10.16 34.56 3.99
CA ARG A 157 -10.47 33.22 4.52
C ARG A 157 -9.20 32.50 4.97
N HIS A 158 -8.14 32.59 4.16
CA HIS A 158 -6.84 32.03 4.51
C HIS A 158 -6.26 32.70 5.76
N ALA A 159 -6.29 34.03 5.84
CA ALA A 159 -5.81 34.80 7.00
C ALA A 159 -6.52 34.40 8.31
N LYS A 160 -7.84 34.12 8.26
CA LYS A 160 -8.59 33.64 9.44
C LYS A 160 -8.10 32.27 9.94
N GLU A 161 -7.57 31.44 9.06
CA GLU A 161 -7.01 30.13 9.39
C GLU A 161 -5.53 30.23 9.75
N THR A 162 -4.76 31.03 9.02
CA THR A 162 -3.30 31.09 9.14
C THR A 162 -2.83 31.99 10.27
N ASN A 163 -3.47 33.14 10.51
CA ASN A 163 -3.01 34.08 11.54
C ASN A 163 -3.02 33.47 12.95
N PRO A 164 -4.06 32.71 13.38
CA PRO A 164 -4.01 32.02 14.67
C PRO A 164 -2.90 30.98 14.76
N ILE A 165 -2.58 30.31 13.64
CA ILE A 165 -1.48 29.34 13.58
C ILE A 165 -0.15 30.08 13.72
N ASP A 166 0.06 31.17 12.99
CA ASP A 166 1.30 31.96 13.06
C ASP A 166 1.54 32.48 14.48
N ALA A 167 0.52 33.07 15.10
CA ALA A 167 0.60 33.54 16.48
C ALA A 167 0.95 32.42 17.48
N LEU A 168 0.43 31.20 17.27
CA LEU A 168 0.80 30.04 18.07
C LEU A 168 2.26 29.61 17.81
N MET A 169 2.71 29.64 16.55
CA MET A 169 4.07 29.23 16.17
C MET A 169 5.14 30.19 16.66
N GLU A 170 4.83 31.48 16.81
CA GLU A 170 5.71 32.49 17.42
C GLU A 170 6.05 32.17 18.90
N THR A 171 5.20 31.42 19.59
CA THR A 171 5.46 31.00 20.98
C THR A 171 6.49 29.87 21.10
N VAL A 172 6.94 29.27 20.00
CA VAL A 172 7.82 28.10 19.99
C VAL A 172 9.28 28.54 19.98
N LYS A 173 10.05 28.07 20.96
CA LYS A 173 11.47 28.39 21.11
C LYS A 173 12.33 27.69 20.05
N GLU A 174 13.50 28.25 19.78
CA GLU A 174 14.52 27.57 18.96
C GLU A 174 15.03 26.31 19.65
N ILE A 175 15.50 25.35 18.84
CA ILE A 175 16.08 24.11 19.37
C ILE A 175 17.48 24.35 19.95
N PRO A 176 17.83 23.71 21.08
CA PRO A 176 19.15 23.82 21.68
C PRO A 176 20.24 23.15 20.83
N ASP A 177 21.48 23.61 20.95
CA ASP A 177 22.62 23.05 20.20
C ASP A 177 22.98 21.64 20.69
N GLU A 178 22.73 21.32 21.96
CA GLU A 178 22.87 19.98 22.52
C GLU A 178 22.02 18.96 21.75
N PHE A 179 20.80 19.34 21.36
CA PHE A 179 19.94 18.48 20.54
C PHE A 179 20.53 18.26 19.15
N LYS A 180 21.03 19.31 18.49
CA LYS A 180 21.68 19.19 17.17
C LYS A 180 22.92 18.28 17.22
N ASN A 181 23.74 18.44 18.26
CA ASN A 181 24.92 17.61 18.50
C ASN A 181 24.54 16.15 18.76
N TRP A 182 23.52 15.91 19.58
CA TRP A 182 23.00 14.56 19.84
C TRP A 182 22.44 13.90 18.58
N VAL A 183 21.75 14.64 17.71
CA VAL A 183 21.26 14.12 16.43
C VAL A 183 22.42 13.62 15.57
N SER A 184 23.47 14.43 15.43
CA SER A 184 24.62 14.08 14.60
C SER A 184 25.46 12.92 15.17
N ASP A 185 25.68 12.91 16.49
CA ASP A 185 26.50 11.90 17.16
C ASP A 185 25.69 10.61 17.39
N LYS A 186 24.57 10.67 18.11
CA LYS A 186 23.85 9.49 18.59
C LYS A 186 22.79 9.00 17.61
N ALA A 187 21.86 9.87 17.20
CA ALA A 187 20.72 9.45 16.36
C ALA A 187 21.16 9.00 14.96
N MET A 188 22.16 9.68 14.39
CA MET A 188 22.75 9.37 13.08
C MET A 188 23.99 8.46 13.17
N SER A 189 24.22 7.78 14.30
CA SER A 189 25.38 6.89 14.49
C SER A 189 25.43 5.70 13.52
N PHE A 190 24.28 5.23 13.02
CA PHE A 190 24.22 4.18 11.99
C PHE A 190 24.79 4.63 10.64
N SER A 191 24.82 5.95 10.37
CA SER A 191 25.34 6.60 9.16
C SER A 191 26.83 6.98 9.32
N ARG A 192 27.59 6.12 10.01
CA ARG A 192 29.06 6.22 10.12
C ARG A 192 29.70 5.19 9.20
N TYR A 193 30.57 5.65 8.31
CA TYR A 193 31.19 4.82 7.30
C TYR A 193 32.71 4.85 7.39
N LEU A 194 33.33 3.73 7.04
CA LEU A 194 34.76 3.63 6.78
C LEU A 194 34.94 3.33 5.30
N ILE A 195 35.27 4.37 4.54
CA ILE A 195 35.41 4.31 3.08
C ILE A 195 36.85 3.92 2.78
N TYR A 196 37.04 2.80 2.08
CA TYR A 196 38.37 2.33 1.71
C TYR A 196 38.61 2.34 0.21
N SER A 197 39.86 2.62 -0.16
CA SER A 197 40.38 2.49 -1.52
C SER A 197 41.65 1.64 -1.49
N THR A 198 41.69 0.62 -2.34
CA THR A 198 42.84 -0.30 -2.43
C THR A 198 44.03 0.44 -3.04
N ARG A 199 45.18 0.39 -2.36
CA ARG A 199 46.46 0.92 -2.88
C ARG A 199 47.34 -0.20 -3.42
N SER A 200 47.44 -1.30 -2.68
CA SER A 200 48.15 -2.52 -3.05
C SER A 200 47.37 -3.76 -2.60
N LYS A 201 47.90 -4.97 -2.87
CA LYS A 201 47.26 -6.22 -2.42
C LYS A 201 47.01 -6.25 -0.91
N ASN A 202 47.93 -5.68 -0.13
CA ASN A 202 47.92 -5.74 1.34
C ASN A 202 47.62 -4.39 2.01
N GLU A 203 47.59 -3.27 1.28
CA GLU A 203 47.35 -1.95 1.88
C GLU A 203 46.12 -1.27 1.28
N ALA A 204 45.37 -0.58 2.15
CA ALA A 204 44.25 0.25 1.76
C ALA A 204 44.30 1.61 2.48
N LEU A 205 43.94 2.67 1.75
CA LEU A 205 43.68 3.98 2.33
C LEU A 205 42.23 4.00 2.82
N VAL A 206 42.02 4.31 4.09
CA VAL A 206 40.69 4.42 4.71
C VAL A 206 40.40 5.84 5.13
N HIS A 207 39.14 6.25 5.01
CA HIS A 207 38.60 7.52 5.47
C HIS A 207 37.36 7.25 6.33
N CYS A 208 37.33 7.75 7.56
CA CYS A 208 36.18 7.63 8.46
C CYS A 208 35.30 8.88 8.39
N THR A 209 33.99 8.70 8.19
CA THR A 209 33.03 9.81 8.13
C THR A 209 32.61 10.36 9.50
N HIS A 210 33.14 9.83 10.60
CA HIS A 210 32.85 10.31 11.95
C HIS A 210 33.96 11.19 12.51
N CYS A 211 35.21 10.72 12.47
CA CYS A 211 36.36 11.53 12.91
C CYS A 211 37.03 12.32 11.77
N ASN A 212 36.58 12.14 10.52
CA ASN A 212 37.18 12.73 9.31
C ASN A 212 38.67 12.38 9.09
N GLY A 213 39.18 11.40 9.85
CA GLY A 213 40.56 10.96 9.76
C GLY A 213 40.80 10.05 8.55
N VAL A 214 41.96 10.22 7.93
CA VAL A 214 42.43 9.43 6.78
C VAL A 214 43.73 8.72 7.19
N THR A 215 43.80 7.40 6.98
CA THR A 215 45.01 6.63 7.30
C THR A 215 45.20 5.41 6.38
N LEU A 216 46.40 4.86 6.36
CA LEU A 216 46.72 3.60 5.69
C LEU A 216 46.55 2.44 6.66
N VAL A 217 45.96 1.35 6.18
CA VAL A 217 45.77 0.13 6.96
C VAL A 217 46.23 -1.11 6.21
N ASP A 218 46.75 -2.07 6.98
CA ASP A 218 47.13 -3.40 6.53
C ASP A 218 45.91 -4.32 6.48
N ARG A 219 45.58 -4.81 5.28
CA ARG A 219 44.45 -5.69 4.98
C ARG A 219 44.61 -7.10 5.57
N THR A 220 45.82 -7.49 5.96
CA THR A 220 46.06 -8.77 6.64
C THR A 220 45.65 -8.72 8.11
N LYS A 221 45.71 -7.53 8.73
CA LYS A 221 45.32 -7.28 10.12
C LYS A 221 43.87 -6.81 10.24
N ILE A 222 43.42 -5.99 9.29
CA ILE A 222 42.07 -5.42 9.28
C ILE A 222 41.29 -5.96 8.09
N ARG A 223 40.24 -6.73 8.39
CA ARG A 223 39.32 -7.23 7.37
C ARG A 223 38.46 -6.10 6.81
N LEU A 224 38.74 -5.70 5.57
CA LEU A 224 37.96 -4.71 4.82
C LEU A 224 37.12 -5.36 3.73
N ARG A 225 35.82 -5.54 4.02
CA ARG A 225 34.84 -6.08 3.07
C ARG A 225 33.62 -5.14 2.98
N ASN A 226 33.24 -4.82 1.75
CA ASN A 226 32.16 -3.88 1.47
C ASN A 226 30.84 -4.31 2.14
N ASN A 227 30.18 -3.35 2.79
CA ASN A 227 28.94 -3.46 3.56
C ASN A 227 29.02 -4.29 4.86
N GLU A 228 30.19 -4.80 5.28
CA GLU A 228 30.34 -5.40 6.61
C GLU A 228 30.44 -4.30 7.69
N LYS A 229 29.97 -4.59 8.90
CA LYS A 229 30.20 -3.72 10.06
C LYS A 229 31.65 -3.87 10.53
N GLY A 230 32.24 -2.79 11.02
CA GLY A 230 33.61 -2.74 11.50
C GLY A 230 33.82 -1.67 12.55
N ILE A 231 35.08 -1.50 12.97
CA ILE A 231 35.51 -0.50 13.93
C ILE A 231 36.51 0.41 13.23
N CYS A 232 36.36 1.73 13.40
CA CYS A 232 37.31 2.68 12.88
C CYS A 232 38.66 2.54 13.62
N PRO A 233 39.79 2.38 12.91
CA PRO A 233 41.11 2.24 13.55
C PRO A 233 41.61 3.55 14.18
N LEU A 234 40.99 4.70 13.87
CA LEU A 234 41.42 6.02 14.36
C LEU A 234 40.66 6.44 15.62
N CYS A 235 39.33 6.33 15.61
CA CYS A 235 38.48 6.82 16.70
C CYS A 235 37.74 5.71 17.45
N GLY A 236 37.89 4.44 17.06
CA GLY A 236 37.19 3.31 17.69
C GLY A 236 35.68 3.27 17.44
N SER A 237 35.11 4.20 16.66
CA SER A 237 33.67 4.20 16.38
C SER A 237 33.25 2.96 15.60
N PRO A 238 32.09 2.36 15.91
CA PRO A 238 31.40 1.44 15.02
C PRO A 238 31.11 2.13 13.68
N VAL A 239 31.35 1.42 12.58
CA VAL A 239 31.24 1.94 11.21
C VAL A 239 30.74 0.85 10.26
N THR A 240 30.13 1.25 9.16
CA THR A 240 29.86 0.37 8.01
C THR A 240 30.96 0.54 6.98
N ILE A 241 31.64 -0.54 6.61
CA ILE A 241 32.76 -0.50 5.66
C ILE A 241 32.22 -0.33 4.24
N LYS A 242 32.77 0.61 3.46
CA LYS A 242 32.37 0.86 2.06
C LYS A 242 33.58 0.89 1.15
N ALA A 243 33.51 0.16 0.03
CA ALA A 243 34.53 0.22 -1.00
C ALA A 243 34.25 1.41 -1.93
N ARG A 244 35.19 2.36 -2.03
CA ARG A 244 35.02 3.61 -2.81
C ARG A 244 34.52 3.36 -4.24
N GLY A 245 35.10 2.38 -4.94
CA GLY A 245 34.71 2.05 -6.33
C GLY A 245 33.36 1.33 -6.50
N ARG A 246 32.69 0.96 -5.40
CA ARG A 246 31.35 0.34 -5.42
C ARG A 246 30.28 1.23 -4.78
N MET A 247 30.66 2.43 -4.34
CA MET A 247 29.71 3.38 -3.76
C MET A 247 28.89 4.06 -4.85
N PRO A 248 27.61 4.39 -4.58
CA PRO A 248 26.88 5.32 -5.42
C PRO A 248 27.53 6.71 -5.37
N ALA A 249 27.11 7.61 -6.28
CA ALA A 249 27.59 9.00 -6.30
C ALA A 249 27.38 9.73 -4.95
N ARG A 250 26.33 9.36 -4.22
CA ARG A 250 26.07 9.76 -2.84
C ARG A 250 25.23 8.70 -2.13
N ILE A 251 25.44 8.55 -0.82
CA ILE A 251 24.55 7.82 0.09
C ILE A 251 23.72 8.88 0.82
N CYS A 252 22.39 8.72 0.83
CA CYS A 252 21.49 9.61 1.56
C CYS A 252 20.79 8.79 2.67
N ASP A 253 21.20 9.00 3.91
CA ASP A 253 20.60 8.37 5.07
C ASP A 253 19.70 9.36 5.80
N ARG A 254 18.56 8.88 6.31
CA ARG A 254 17.54 9.71 6.94
C ARG A 254 17.00 9.07 8.22
N ARG A 255 16.71 9.90 9.23
CA ARG A 255 15.93 9.53 10.41
C ARG A 255 14.89 10.58 10.72
N ILE A 256 13.81 10.14 11.36
CA ILE A 256 12.94 11.05 12.10
C ILE A 256 13.47 11.13 13.52
N VAL A 257 13.76 12.34 13.97
CA VAL A 257 14.21 12.63 15.34
C VAL A 257 13.17 13.52 15.99
N SER A 258 13.04 13.43 17.30
CA SER A 258 12.05 14.20 18.03
C SER A 258 12.60 14.81 19.30
N PHE A 259 12.00 15.94 19.65
CA PHE A 259 12.36 16.79 20.77
C PHE A 259 11.07 17.22 21.47
N ILE A 260 11.05 17.20 22.80
CA ILE A 260 9.88 17.58 23.57
C ILE A 260 10.22 18.86 24.34
N ASP A 261 9.51 19.94 24.04
CA ASP A 261 9.61 21.21 24.73
C ASP A 261 8.65 21.26 25.93
N PRO A 262 9.13 21.48 27.17
CA PRO A 262 8.25 21.68 28.33
C PRO A 262 7.37 22.92 28.16
N ARG A 263 6.12 22.84 28.64
CA ARG A 263 5.15 23.94 28.65
C ARG A 263 4.43 23.97 30.00
N GLU A 264 3.81 25.10 30.34
CA GLU A 264 3.01 25.23 31.56
C GLU A 264 1.85 24.21 31.59
N GLU A 265 1.18 24.03 30.45
CA GLU A 265 0.13 23.02 30.26
C GLU A 265 0.62 21.92 29.32
N GLY A 266 1.22 20.86 29.88
CA GLY A 266 1.69 19.69 29.14
C GLY A 266 3.02 19.92 28.44
N PHE A 267 3.12 19.61 27.15
CA PHE A 267 4.37 19.78 26.39
C PHE A 267 4.12 19.93 24.88
N LEU A 268 5.14 20.41 24.17
CA LEU A 268 5.16 20.48 22.71
C LEU A 268 6.08 19.40 22.15
N TRP A 269 5.53 18.45 21.40
CA TRP A 269 6.29 17.42 20.70
C TRP A 269 6.66 17.91 19.30
N ARG A 270 7.96 17.95 18.99
CA ARG A 270 8.48 18.44 17.71
C ARG A 270 9.18 17.29 16.98
N TYR A 271 8.84 17.11 15.71
CA TYR A 271 9.46 16.11 14.85
C TYR A 271 10.31 16.78 13.79
N PHE A 272 11.47 16.21 13.55
CA PHE A 272 12.43 16.68 12.57
C PHE A 272 12.86 15.52 11.66
N THR A 273 13.14 15.87 10.42
CA THR A 273 13.89 15.02 9.50
C THR A 273 15.35 15.35 9.63
N ALA A 274 16.13 14.42 10.17
CA ALA A 274 17.59 14.45 10.09
C ALA A 274 18.02 13.68 8.84
N TYR A 275 18.92 14.25 8.04
CA TYR A 275 19.54 13.54 6.93
C TYR A 275 21.05 13.77 6.90
N ARG A 276 21.77 12.78 6.39
CA ARG A 276 23.21 12.82 6.14
C ARG A 276 23.47 12.34 4.72
N GLU A 277 24.05 13.21 3.90
CA GLU A 277 24.61 12.84 2.60
C GLU A 277 26.08 12.49 2.76
N VAL A 278 26.51 11.33 2.26
CA VAL A 278 27.91 10.87 2.29
C VAL A 278 28.41 10.66 0.86
N LYS A 279 29.50 11.34 0.51
CA LYS A 279 30.13 11.25 -0.81
C LYS A 279 31.27 10.21 -0.84
N PRO A 280 31.69 9.70 -2.01
CA PRO A 280 32.79 8.73 -2.14
C PRO A 280 34.17 9.24 -1.67
N ASP A 281 34.36 10.55 -1.57
CA ASP A 281 35.55 11.17 -0.98
C ASP A 281 35.48 11.21 0.57
N GLY A 282 34.35 10.82 1.14
CA GLY A 282 34.03 10.78 2.57
C GLY A 282 33.56 12.10 3.17
N LYS A 283 33.37 13.14 2.37
CA LYS A 283 32.70 14.36 2.84
C LYS A 283 31.24 14.08 3.18
N THR A 284 30.79 14.65 4.29
CA THR A 284 29.40 14.57 4.75
C THR A 284 28.70 15.92 4.64
N ASN A 285 27.39 15.90 4.37
CA ASN A 285 26.53 17.06 4.48
C ASN A 285 25.30 16.69 5.31
N ASP A 286 25.17 17.32 6.47
CA ASP A 286 24.10 17.03 7.42
C ASP A 286 23.04 18.12 7.35
N GLY A 287 21.78 17.76 7.54
CA GLY A 287 20.74 18.76 7.76
C GLY A 287 19.60 18.24 8.60
N LEU A 288 18.90 19.19 9.20
CA LEU A 288 17.84 18.97 10.17
C LEU A 288 16.68 19.91 9.85
N PHE A 289 15.53 19.34 9.48
CA PHE A 289 14.35 20.10 9.10
C PHE A 289 13.18 19.75 10.00
N GLU A 290 12.60 20.74 10.66
CA GLU A 290 11.37 20.55 11.44
C GLU A 290 10.19 20.29 10.49
N ILE A 291 9.37 19.31 10.82
CA ILE A 291 8.27 18.86 9.95
C ILE A 291 6.91 18.89 10.63
N VAL A 292 6.84 18.63 11.93
CA VAL A 292 5.57 18.52 12.67
C VAL A 292 5.74 19.07 14.08
N ARG A 293 4.70 19.75 14.55
CA ARG A 293 4.54 20.24 15.92
C ARG A 293 3.21 19.73 16.47
N THR A 294 3.24 18.98 17.56
CA THR A 294 2.06 18.46 18.24
C THR A 294 2.03 18.95 19.67
N PHE A 295 1.06 19.80 19.98
CA PHE A 295 0.82 20.30 21.33
C PHE A 295 0.03 19.27 22.11
N TYR A 296 0.58 18.80 23.23
CA TYR A 296 -0.08 17.85 24.13
C TYR A 296 -0.59 18.57 25.37
N LYS A 297 -1.89 18.42 25.63
CA LYS A 297 -2.53 18.73 26.91
C LYS A 297 -3.12 17.46 27.50
N PHE A 298 -3.31 17.41 28.81
CA PHE A 298 -3.91 16.25 29.47
C PHE A 298 -5.17 16.66 30.21
N ALA A 299 -6.27 15.97 29.94
CA ALA A 299 -7.48 16.07 30.74
C ALA A 299 -7.23 15.54 32.18
N PRO A 300 -8.07 15.88 33.18
CA PRO A 300 -7.89 15.41 34.56
C PRO A 300 -7.79 13.89 34.73
N ASN A 301 -8.40 13.11 33.82
CA ASN A 301 -8.29 11.64 33.77
C ASN A 301 -7.01 11.13 33.06
N GLY A 302 -6.06 12.02 32.79
CA GLY A 302 -4.80 11.77 32.10
C GLY A 302 -4.94 11.55 30.59
N THR A 303 -6.08 11.83 29.96
CA THR A 303 -6.28 11.63 28.52
C THR A 303 -5.59 12.72 27.71
N PRO A 304 -4.71 12.38 26.73
CA PRO A 304 -4.07 13.37 25.91
C PRO A 304 -5.08 14.01 24.94
N CYS A 305 -5.08 15.33 24.90
CA CYS A 305 -5.75 16.17 23.90
C CYS A 305 -4.65 16.80 23.06
N THR A 306 -4.64 16.54 21.75
CA THR A 306 -3.58 17.01 20.86
C THR A 306 -4.07 18.06 19.87
N SER A 307 -3.19 18.97 19.50
CA SER A 307 -3.35 19.88 18.36
C SER A 307 -2.07 19.80 17.53
N SER A 308 -2.18 19.27 16.31
CA SER A 308 -1.04 18.95 15.45
C SER A 308 -0.98 19.87 14.24
N TYR A 309 0.25 20.26 13.87
CA TYR A 309 0.55 21.15 12.76
C TYR A 309 1.72 20.61 11.94
N GLU A 310 1.63 20.69 10.62
CA GLU A 310 2.66 20.22 9.67
C GLU A 310 3.24 21.41 8.88
N TYR A 311 4.55 21.39 8.64
CA TYR A 311 5.21 22.34 7.76
C TYR A 311 5.13 21.86 6.31
N ARG A 312 4.19 22.42 5.53
CA ARG A 312 3.88 21.97 4.16
C ARG A 312 3.35 23.11 3.29
N GLU A 313 3.16 22.81 2.00
CA GLU A 313 2.49 23.73 1.09
C GLU A 313 1.02 23.92 1.49
N TYR A 314 0.62 25.17 1.76
CA TYR A 314 -0.73 25.49 2.17
C TYR A 314 -1.66 25.48 0.96
N LYS A 315 -2.60 24.52 0.90
CA LYS A 315 -3.70 24.46 -0.08
C LYS A 315 -3.29 24.73 -1.54
N GLN A 316 -2.13 24.21 -1.97
CA GLN A 316 -1.60 24.38 -3.33
C GLN A 316 -1.38 25.84 -3.76
N THR A 317 -1.11 26.72 -2.79
CA THR A 317 -0.83 28.15 -3.05
C THR A 317 0.61 28.42 -3.47
N GLY A 318 1.50 27.41 -3.46
CA GLY A 318 2.95 27.59 -3.62
C GLY A 318 3.65 28.11 -2.36
N ILE A 319 2.92 28.45 -1.29
CA ILE A 319 3.48 28.97 -0.04
C ILE A 319 3.66 27.82 0.96
N VAL A 320 4.90 27.56 1.37
CA VAL A 320 5.22 26.56 2.41
C VAL A 320 5.20 27.22 3.78
N ARG A 321 4.39 26.70 4.70
CA ARG A 321 4.18 27.25 6.05
C ARG A 321 3.64 26.20 7.02
N TRP A 322 3.50 26.58 8.29
CA TRP A 322 2.76 25.78 9.28
C TRP A 322 1.27 25.76 8.95
N CYS A 323 0.72 24.56 8.83
CA CYS A 323 -0.69 24.30 8.53
C CYS A 323 -1.25 23.32 9.56
N THR A 324 -2.56 23.27 9.73
CA THR A 324 -3.18 22.17 10.49
C THR A 324 -2.79 20.83 9.87
N ASP A 325 -2.38 19.88 10.72
CA ASP A 325 -2.01 18.53 10.30
C ASP A 325 -3.27 17.78 9.81
N GLU A 326 -3.14 17.11 8.67
CA GLU A 326 -4.19 16.26 8.08
C GLU A 326 -4.06 14.80 8.53
N GLY A 327 -3.23 14.53 9.56
CA GLY A 327 -3.12 13.24 10.24
C GLY A 327 -2.04 12.31 9.66
N TYR A 328 -1.15 12.82 8.80
CA TYR A 328 -0.18 11.97 8.10
C TYR A 328 1.04 11.59 8.94
N ARG A 329 1.42 12.39 9.97
CA ARG A 329 2.74 12.24 10.63
C ARG A 329 2.75 12.10 12.15
N GLU A 330 1.65 12.35 12.87
CA GLU A 330 1.54 12.20 14.34
C GLU A 330 1.85 10.75 14.82
N SER A 331 1.89 9.78 13.90
CA SER A 331 2.15 8.36 14.15
C SER A 331 3.44 7.81 13.50
N SER A 332 4.49 8.64 13.43
CA SER A 332 5.76 8.22 12.85
C SER A 332 6.70 7.58 13.87
N TYR A 333 7.42 6.54 13.44
CA TYR A 333 8.58 6.08 14.19
C TYR A 333 9.62 7.20 14.27
N CYS A 334 10.26 7.37 15.42
CA CYS A 334 11.27 8.38 15.64
C CYS A 334 12.31 7.94 16.68
N THR A 335 13.43 8.65 16.72
CA THR A 335 14.30 8.67 17.91
C THR A 335 13.89 9.85 18.77
N LEU A 336 14.02 9.73 20.09
CA LEU A 336 13.60 10.75 21.04
C LEU A 336 14.84 11.28 21.77
N TYR A 337 14.99 12.60 21.83
CA TYR A 337 16.09 13.22 22.58
C TYR A 337 15.84 13.05 24.09
N PRO A 338 16.74 12.39 24.83
CA PRO A 338 16.53 12.06 26.25
C PRO A 338 16.80 13.23 27.21
N GLY A 339 17.68 14.16 26.83
CA GLY A 339 18.34 15.06 27.78
C GLY A 339 17.43 15.98 28.59
N ASN A 340 16.34 16.46 28.01
CA ASN A 340 15.41 17.40 28.67
C ASN A 340 14.09 16.74 29.10
N LEU A 341 13.96 15.42 28.94
CA LEU A 341 12.67 14.79 29.13
C LEU A 341 12.23 14.69 30.60
N PRO A 342 13.09 14.39 31.59
CA PRO A 342 12.69 14.38 33.00
C PRO A 342 12.00 15.67 33.45
N GLU A 343 12.45 16.81 32.90
CA GLU A 343 11.81 18.11 33.09
C GLU A 343 10.47 18.19 32.33
N ALA A 344 10.46 17.82 31.04
CA ALA A 344 9.26 17.85 30.20
C ALA A 344 8.09 16.98 30.73
N TRP A 345 8.37 15.89 31.44
CA TRP A 345 7.31 15.03 31.98
C TRP A 345 6.90 15.33 33.40
N LYS A 346 7.64 16.18 34.12
CA LYS A 346 7.53 16.37 35.58
C LYS A 346 6.09 16.52 36.06
N ASP A 347 5.28 17.28 35.33
CA ASP A 347 3.90 17.62 35.67
C ASP A 347 2.88 16.93 34.74
N THR A 348 3.26 15.78 34.18
CA THR A 348 2.42 15.03 33.23
C THR A 348 2.24 13.57 33.67
N PRO A 349 1.24 12.85 33.13
CA PRO A 349 1.10 11.41 33.36
C PRO A 349 2.32 10.56 32.93
N MET A 350 3.29 11.13 32.20
CA MET A 350 4.48 10.44 31.70
C MET A 350 5.66 10.43 32.68
N LYS A 351 5.55 11.11 33.84
CA LYS A 351 6.63 11.28 34.83
C LYS A 351 7.38 10.00 35.21
N TYR A 352 6.67 8.87 35.30
CA TYR A 352 7.25 7.58 35.71
C TYR A 352 7.38 6.58 34.56
N SER A 353 7.18 7.02 33.31
CA SER A 353 7.19 6.13 32.15
C SER A 353 8.55 5.53 31.82
N ALA A 354 9.63 6.11 32.35
CA ALA A 354 11.03 5.73 32.09
C ALA A 354 11.45 5.85 30.60
N LEU A 355 10.68 6.55 29.76
CA LEU A 355 10.98 6.70 28.33
C LEU A 355 12.34 7.36 28.04
N GLU A 356 12.87 8.13 28.99
CA GLU A 356 14.21 8.73 28.93
C GLU A 356 15.29 7.67 28.94
N ILE A 357 15.09 6.65 29.78
CA ILE A 357 16.03 5.54 29.90
C ILE A 357 15.99 4.73 28.60
N LEU A 358 14.80 4.49 28.04
CA LEU A 358 14.65 3.81 26.75
C LEU A 358 15.34 4.60 25.62
N ALA A 359 15.10 5.91 25.56
CA ALA A 359 15.66 6.80 24.55
C ALA A 359 17.19 6.92 24.64
N GLU A 360 17.73 7.06 25.85
CA GLU A 360 19.18 7.13 26.11
C GLU A 360 19.89 5.84 25.69
N ASN A 361 19.30 4.68 25.97
CA ASN A 361 19.90 3.39 25.65
C ASN A 361 19.65 2.93 24.20
N ARG A 362 18.70 3.56 23.49
CA ARG A 362 18.35 3.26 22.08
C ARG A 362 18.30 4.52 21.20
N PRO A 363 19.39 5.32 21.13
CA PRO A 363 19.32 6.65 20.56
C PRO A 363 19.23 6.69 19.04
N SER A 364 19.59 5.60 18.34
CA SER A 364 19.50 5.48 16.88
C SER A 364 18.30 4.63 16.40
N GLU A 365 17.59 3.98 17.31
CA GLU A 365 16.46 3.11 17.01
C GLU A 365 15.17 3.93 16.81
N GLN A 366 14.45 3.63 15.72
CA GLN A 366 13.19 4.29 15.41
C GLN A 366 12.06 3.58 16.16
N ILE A 367 11.53 4.21 17.21
CA ILE A 367 10.45 3.71 18.06
C ILE A 367 9.24 4.65 17.93
N HIS A 368 8.03 4.12 18.04
CA HIS A 368 6.82 4.90 17.97
C HIS A 368 6.46 5.57 19.31
N TYR A 369 7.32 6.47 19.81
CA TYR A 369 7.17 7.10 21.13
C TYR A 369 5.80 7.76 21.39
N ALA A 370 5.14 8.34 20.39
CA ALA A 370 3.77 8.89 20.56
C ALA A 370 2.75 7.82 20.99
N LYS A 371 2.89 6.57 20.51
CA LYS A 371 2.05 5.44 20.96
C LYS A 371 2.40 5.02 22.39
N ALA A 372 3.62 5.27 22.84
CA ALA A 372 4.05 4.95 24.19
C ALA A 372 3.23 5.69 25.25
N ILE A 373 2.77 6.92 24.98
CA ILE A 373 1.88 7.67 25.90
C ILE A 373 0.62 6.84 26.20
N ASN A 374 -0.10 6.44 25.15
CA ASN A 374 -1.33 5.66 25.32
C ASN A 374 -1.06 4.24 25.81
N ARG A 375 0.09 3.65 25.45
CA ARG A 375 0.49 2.33 25.89
C ARG A 375 0.77 2.29 27.40
N TYR A 376 1.56 3.24 27.90
CA TYR A 376 1.88 3.36 29.32
C TYR A 376 0.61 3.55 30.16
N ARG A 377 -0.32 4.39 29.71
CA ARG A 377 -1.63 4.56 30.38
C ARG A 377 -2.43 3.27 30.51
N LYS A 378 -2.42 2.42 29.48
CA LYS A 378 -3.14 1.13 29.47
C LYS A 378 -2.38 0.01 30.16
N PHE A 379 -1.06 0.12 30.24
CA PHE A 379 -0.17 -0.91 30.77
C PHE A 379 1.04 -0.25 31.46
N PRO A 380 0.87 0.26 32.70
CA PRO A 380 1.93 0.95 33.44
C PRO A 380 3.17 0.08 33.68
N GLN A 381 3.02 -1.25 33.66
CA GLN A 381 4.11 -2.21 33.76
C GLN A 381 5.16 -2.08 32.64
N LEU A 382 4.88 -1.32 31.56
CA LEU A 382 5.90 -0.93 30.57
C LEU A 382 7.15 -0.33 31.24
N GLU A 383 6.97 0.44 32.31
CA GLU A 383 8.06 1.00 33.12
C GLU A 383 9.00 -0.07 33.65
N TRP A 384 8.48 -1.25 34.05
CA TRP A 384 9.28 -2.34 34.59
C TRP A 384 10.24 -2.90 33.54
N PHE A 385 9.77 -3.07 32.30
CA PHE A 385 10.62 -3.54 31.20
C PHE A 385 11.78 -2.57 30.96
N ILE A 386 11.48 -1.27 30.94
CA ILE A 386 12.49 -0.25 30.68
C ILE A 386 13.50 -0.18 31.83
N LYS A 387 13.03 -0.11 33.09
CA LYS A 387 13.91 -0.05 34.26
C LYS A 387 14.75 -1.32 34.45
N MET A 388 14.27 -2.46 33.97
CA MET A 388 15.05 -3.70 33.96
C MET A 388 16.06 -3.80 32.81
N GLY A 389 16.08 -2.87 31.86
CA GLY A 389 16.98 -2.94 30.71
C GLY A 389 16.50 -3.89 29.59
N LEU A 390 15.21 -4.25 29.58
CA LEU A 390 14.57 -5.02 28.52
C LEU A 390 14.03 -4.06 27.44
N TYR A 391 14.92 -3.25 26.88
CA TYR A 391 14.60 -2.20 25.91
C TYR A 391 14.01 -2.76 24.60
N LYS A 392 14.49 -3.91 24.10
CA LYS A 392 13.91 -4.54 22.89
C LYS A 392 12.45 -4.91 23.09
N LEU A 393 12.11 -5.45 24.26
CA LEU A 393 10.73 -5.80 24.61
C LEU A 393 9.87 -4.56 24.84
N ALA A 394 10.42 -3.53 25.49
CA ALA A 394 9.72 -2.25 25.66
C ALA A 394 9.38 -1.62 24.31
N ALA A 395 10.35 -1.56 23.37
CA ALA A 395 10.14 -1.07 22.02
C ALA A 395 9.09 -1.90 21.25
N HIS A 396 9.15 -3.24 21.35
CA HIS A 396 8.16 -4.13 20.76
C HIS A 396 6.74 -3.88 21.31
N LEU A 397 6.61 -3.73 22.64
CA LEU A 397 5.36 -3.41 23.32
C LEU A 397 4.76 -2.06 22.92
N ILE A 398 5.58 -1.10 22.51
CA ILE A 398 5.17 0.23 22.03
C ILE A 398 4.74 0.17 20.55
N ASN A 399 5.49 -0.58 19.73
CA ASN A 399 5.33 -0.57 18.28
C ASN A 399 4.15 -1.42 17.78
N GLU A 400 3.86 -2.56 18.43
CA GLU A 400 2.75 -3.42 18.02
C GLU A 400 1.38 -2.91 18.51
N PHE A 401 0.40 -2.90 17.60
CA PHE A 401 -0.96 -2.48 17.87
C PHE A 401 -1.81 -3.70 18.30
N HIS A 402 -2.67 -3.52 19.33
CA HIS A 402 -3.51 -4.56 19.95
C HIS A 402 -2.76 -5.63 20.78
N ASP A 403 -3.43 -6.73 21.11
CA ASP A 403 -2.88 -7.84 21.89
C ASP A 403 -1.81 -8.65 21.14
N GLY A 404 -1.36 -8.24 19.95
CA GLY A 404 -0.28 -8.91 19.19
C GLY A 404 1.06 -8.93 19.92
N ALA A 405 1.33 -7.91 20.75
CA ALA A 405 2.49 -7.88 21.64
C ALA A 405 2.39 -8.89 22.79
N PHE A 406 1.19 -9.42 23.04
CA PHE A 406 0.91 -10.44 24.05
C PHE A 406 0.71 -11.80 23.37
N GLY A 407 1.11 -12.87 24.06
CA GLY A 407 1.12 -14.21 23.46
C GLY A 407 -0.27 -14.76 23.14
N TYR A 408 -0.33 -15.71 22.20
CA TYR A 408 -1.49 -16.58 21.98
C TYR A 408 -1.31 -17.92 22.73
N GLU A 409 -2.41 -18.58 23.07
CA GLU A 409 -2.43 -19.94 23.65
C GLU A 409 -1.97 -20.97 22.61
N SER A 410 -0.73 -21.45 22.71
CA SER A 410 -0.29 -22.61 21.89
C SER A 410 -0.64 -23.93 22.57
N ARG A 411 -0.62 -25.04 21.81
CA ARG A 411 -0.73 -26.42 22.35
C ARG A 411 0.23 -26.71 23.53
N ASN A 412 1.30 -25.92 23.68
CA ASN A 412 2.32 -26.06 24.73
C ASN A 412 2.39 -24.83 25.66
N GLY A 413 1.26 -24.15 25.88
CA GLY A 413 1.12 -22.98 26.77
C GLY A 413 1.14 -21.62 26.05
N ILE A 414 0.93 -20.53 26.79
CA ILE A 414 1.00 -19.16 26.26
C ILE A 414 2.45 -18.86 25.82
N ARG A 415 2.64 -18.47 24.56
CA ARG A 415 3.95 -18.10 23.98
C ARG A 415 4.01 -16.60 23.75
N GLY A 416 4.94 -15.91 24.42
CA GLY A 416 5.00 -14.45 24.47
C GLY A 416 4.59 -13.89 25.83
N LEU A 417 4.22 -12.62 25.87
CA LEU A 417 3.93 -11.90 27.12
C LEU A 417 2.53 -12.21 27.65
N ARG A 418 2.40 -12.37 28.98
CA ARG A 418 1.15 -12.66 29.70
C ARG A 418 0.61 -11.39 30.34
N LYS A 419 -0.42 -10.80 29.73
CA LYS A 419 -1.01 -9.52 30.15
C LYS A 419 -1.57 -9.51 31.58
N SER A 420 -2.04 -10.67 32.07
CA SER A 420 -2.65 -10.83 33.40
C SER A 420 -1.64 -11.06 34.54
N GLY A 421 -0.34 -11.18 34.23
CA GLY A 421 0.69 -11.41 35.26
C GLY A 421 0.79 -10.25 36.25
N LYS A 422 0.87 -10.56 37.54
CA LYS A 422 1.01 -9.57 38.62
C LYS A 422 2.46 -9.20 38.89
N THR A 423 3.39 -10.07 38.52
CA THR A 423 4.84 -9.86 38.63
C THR A 423 5.50 -9.91 37.26
N ILE A 424 6.70 -9.31 37.12
CA ILE A 424 7.43 -9.37 35.84
C ILE A 424 7.73 -10.82 35.41
N PHE A 425 7.99 -11.72 36.36
CA PHE A 425 8.25 -13.13 36.08
C PHE A 425 7.01 -13.83 35.51
N GLU A 426 5.82 -13.52 36.04
CA GLU A 426 4.55 -14.02 35.52
C GLU A 426 4.25 -13.43 34.14
N ILE A 427 4.51 -12.13 33.93
CA ILE A 427 4.29 -11.47 32.64
C ILE A 427 5.22 -12.07 31.57
N LEU A 428 6.49 -12.32 31.89
CA LEU A 428 7.43 -12.98 30.99
C LEU A 428 7.18 -14.48 30.89
N GLY A 429 6.50 -15.11 31.84
CA GLY A 429 6.35 -16.57 31.89
C GLY A 429 7.67 -17.30 32.09
N LEU A 430 8.65 -16.67 32.76
CA LEU A 430 10.00 -17.20 32.99
C LEU A 430 10.30 -17.33 34.49
N THR A 431 11.20 -18.25 34.85
CA THR A 431 11.81 -18.27 36.18
C THR A 431 12.70 -17.04 36.40
N LYS A 432 13.06 -16.77 37.66
CA LYS A 432 14.00 -15.68 38.00
C LYS A 432 15.35 -15.83 37.30
N GLU A 433 15.86 -17.06 37.17
CA GLU A 433 17.12 -17.35 36.49
C GLU A 433 17.05 -17.04 34.99
N ASN A 434 16.03 -17.55 34.29
CA ASN A 434 15.85 -17.28 32.86
C ASN A 434 15.54 -15.80 32.58
N THR A 435 14.90 -15.11 33.52
CA THR A 435 14.67 -13.66 33.42
C THR A 435 15.98 -12.88 33.47
N ARG A 436 16.94 -13.28 34.31
CA ARG A 436 18.29 -12.68 34.35
C ARG A 436 19.06 -12.94 33.06
N ILE A 437 18.92 -14.14 32.48
CA ILE A 437 19.51 -14.46 31.18
C ILE A 437 18.96 -13.52 30.10
N LEU A 438 17.63 -13.39 30.01
CA LEU A 438 16.97 -12.48 29.07
C LEU A 438 17.40 -11.02 29.27
N GLN A 439 17.53 -10.59 30.52
CA GLN A 439 17.99 -9.26 30.90
C GLN A 439 19.43 -9.00 30.43
N SER A 440 20.33 -9.95 30.63
CA SER A 440 21.76 -9.79 30.30
C SER A 440 22.05 -9.55 28.81
N ILE A 441 21.14 -9.97 27.93
CA ILE A 441 21.26 -9.81 26.48
C ILE A 441 20.30 -8.75 25.91
N ASP A 442 19.55 -8.06 26.78
CA ASP A 442 18.41 -7.21 26.40
C ASP A 442 17.55 -7.91 25.35
N GLY A 443 17.02 -9.08 25.73
CA GLY A 443 16.41 -10.01 24.80
C GLY A 443 15.10 -9.48 24.21
N ASN A 444 14.80 -9.83 22.96
CA ASN A 444 13.55 -9.49 22.27
C ASN A 444 12.45 -10.55 22.50
N ILE A 445 11.31 -10.38 21.81
CA ILE A 445 10.14 -11.28 21.95
C ILE A 445 10.44 -12.72 21.51
N ASP A 446 11.32 -12.91 20.54
CA ASP A 446 11.69 -14.22 20.03
C ASP A 446 12.66 -14.92 20.98
N GLU A 447 13.65 -14.20 21.51
CA GLU A 447 14.56 -14.70 22.55
C GLU A 447 13.79 -15.09 23.81
N LEU A 448 12.75 -14.32 24.18
CA LEU A 448 11.79 -14.70 25.23
C LEU A 448 11.09 -16.02 24.90
N ARG A 449 10.57 -16.19 23.68
CA ARG A 449 9.88 -17.42 23.25
C ARG A 449 10.81 -18.64 23.29
N LEU A 450 12.07 -18.47 22.88
CA LEU A 450 13.10 -19.51 22.95
C LEU A 450 13.39 -19.93 24.38
N LEU A 451 13.51 -18.99 25.31
CA LEU A 451 13.69 -19.30 26.74
C LEU A 451 12.46 -19.98 27.34
N GLN A 452 11.25 -19.54 26.99
CA GLN A 452 10.02 -20.19 27.41
C GLN A 452 9.97 -21.65 26.90
N GLU A 453 10.44 -21.92 25.67
CA GLU A 453 10.49 -23.27 25.10
C GLU A 453 11.53 -24.13 25.80
N ALA A 454 12.74 -23.60 25.98
CA ALA A 454 13.82 -24.28 26.70
C ALA A 454 13.37 -24.66 28.12
N GLN A 455 12.75 -23.72 28.85
CA GLN A 455 12.19 -23.96 30.18
C GLN A 455 11.12 -25.06 30.17
N SER A 456 10.18 -25.02 29.23
CA SER A 456 9.14 -26.06 29.12
C SER A 456 9.68 -27.44 28.75
N SER A 457 10.83 -27.50 28.07
CA SER A 457 11.53 -28.72 27.70
C SER A 457 12.57 -29.18 28.75
N GLY A 458 12.64 -28.51 29.91
CA GLY A 458 13.61 -28.82 30.97
C GLY A 458 15.08 -28.55 30.58
N TYR A 459 15.32 -27.65 29.63
CA TYR A 459 16.66 -27.28 29.16
C TYR A 459 17.04 -25.89 29.65
N ASN A 460 18.23 -25.77 30.26
CA ASN A 460 18.75 -24.49 30.75
C ASN A 460 19.76 -23.91 29.75
N LEU A 461 19.43 -22.77 29.15
CA LEU A 461 20.27 -22.06 28.17
C LEU A 461 21.09 -20.99 28.87
N LYS A 462 22.40 -20.93 28.60
CA LYS A 462 23.22 -19.77 28.98
C LYS A 462 22.95 -18.59 28.04
N ALA A 463 23.21 -17.37 28.51
CA ALA A 463 23.04 -16.13 27.73
C ALA A 463 23.77 -16.17 26.37
N GLU A 464 25.06 -16.52 26.38
CA GLU A 464 25.88 -16.64 25.16
C GLU A 464 25.35 -17.71 24.20
N GLU A 465 24.83 -18.83 24.72
CA GLU A 465 24.26 -19.90 23.89
C GLU A 465 22.94 -19.46 23.25
N LEU A 466 22.11 -18.71 23.97
CA LEU A 466 20.86 -18.15 23.46
C LEU A 466 21.12 -17.12 22.35
N GLU A 467 22.00 -16.14 22.60
CA GLU A 467 22.32 -15.10 21.62
C GLU A 467 22.90 -15.71 20.33
N ARG A 468 23.82 -16.67 20.49
CA ARG A 468 24.42 -17.40 19.39
C ARG A 468 23.39 -18.22 18.62
N PHE A 469 22.51 -18.93 19.32
CA PHE A 469 21.45 -19.69 18.68
C PHE A 469 20.49 -18.79 17.90
N TYR A 470 20.04 -17.70 18.51
CA TYR A 470 19.12 -16.76 17.89
C TYR A 470 19.72 -16.10 16.64
N LYS A 471 20.99 -15.69 16.70
CA LYS A 471 21.72 -15.15 15.53
C LYS A 471 21.71 -16.09 14.33
N LEU A 472 21.83 -17.40 14.55
CA LEU A 472 21.91 -18.41 13.49
C LEU A 472 20.53 -18.88 13.01
N PHE A 473 19.61 -19.15 13.93
CA PHE A 473 18.36 -19.87 13.65
C PHE A 473 17.09 -19.02 13.86
N GLY A 474 17.22 -17.78 14.33
CA GLY A 474 16.08 -16.95 14.72
C GLY A 474 15.23 -17.62 15.80
N CYS A 475 13.91 -17.41 15.74
CA CYS A 475 12.94 -18.02 16.67
C CYS A 475 12.61 -19.48 16.34
N ASN A 476 13.61 -20.35 16.21
CA ASN A 476 13.39 -21.77 15.93
C ASN A 476 13.16 -22.58 17.22
N THR A 477 11.91 -22.60 17.69
CA THR A 477 11.51 -23.35 18.89
C THR A 477 11.59 -24.86 18.72
N THR A 478 11.47 -25.39 17.49
CA THR A 478 11.51 -26.84 17.25
C THR A 478 12.91 -27.41 17.48
N LEU A 479 13.96 -26.68 17.08
CA LEU A 479 15.36 -27.09 17.25
C LEU A 479 15.85 -26.98 18.71
N ILE A 480 15.19 -26.15 19.53
CA ILE A 480 15.44 -26.07 20.99
C ILE A 480 15.05 -27.39 21.69
N ARG A 481 14.07 -28.13 21.16
CA ARG A 481 13.64 -29.40 21.75
C ARG A 481 14.71 -30.47 21.55
N LYS A 482 15.08 -31.14 22.65
CA LYS A 482 16.11 -32.19 22.64
C LYS A 482 15.74 -33.35 21.71
N GLU A 483 14.45 -33.67 21.57
CA GLU A 483 13.93 -34.73 20.70
C GLU A 483 14.18 -34.49 19.20
N ASN A 484 14.32 -33.23 18.78
CA ASN A 484 14.44 -32.85 17.37
C ASN A 484 15.88 -32.70 16.89
N ARG A 485 16.88 -32.95 17.77
CA ARG A 485 18.29 -32.78 17.45
C ARG A 485 19.10 -34.04 17.76
N LYS A 486 20.11 -34.29 16.93
CA LYS A 486 21.05 -35.42 17.09
C LYS A 486 22.37 -35.02 17.74
N SER A 487 22.53 -33.73 18.05
CA SER A 487 23.71 -33.17 18.72
C SER A 487 23.33 -32.04 19.68
N THR A 488 24.32 -31.49 20.38
CA THR A 488 24.12 -30.33 21.26
C THR A 488 23.99 -29.03 20.44
N ILE A 489 23.25 -28.05 20.95
CA ILE A 489 23.13 -26.72 20.31
C ILE A 489 24.52 -26.14 20.03
N HIS A 490 25.42 -26.18 21.01
CA HIS A 490 26.78 -25.71 20.86
C HIS A 490 27.53 -26.32 19.66
N LYS A 491 27.42 -27.65 19.45
CA LYS A 491 28.07 -28.33 18.31
C LYS A 491 27.44 -27.91 16.97
N ILE A 492 26.11 -27.79 16.93
CA ILE A 492 25.38 -27.32 15.75
C ILE A 492 25.81 -25.89 15.40
N CYS A 493 25.81 -24.97 16.36
CA CYS A 493 26.19 -23.58 16.12
C CYS A 493 27.66 -23.46 15.67
N ARG A 494 28.58 -24.23 16.26
CA ARG A 494 29.99 -24.26 15.81
C ARG A 494 30.15 -24.75 14.38
N TYR A 495 29.37 -25.75 13.99
CA TYR A 495 29.39 -26.27 12.64
C TYR A 495 28.91 -25.20 11.63
N ILE A 496 27.76 -24.56 11.89
CA ILE A 496 27.23 -23.52 11.00
C ILE A 496 28.17 -22.32 10.90
N GLU A 497 28.80 -21.89 11.99
CA GLU A 497 29.77 -20.79 11.94
C GLU A 497 30.99 -21.12 11.09
N ARG A 498 31.49 -22.36 11.19
CA ARG A 498 32.64 -22.81 10.40
C ARG A 498 32.32 -22.88 8.92
N GLU A 499 31.20 -23.51 8.55
CA GLU A 499 30.83 -23.69 7.14
C GLU A 499 30.21 -22.42 6.53
N GLY A 500 29.62 -21.56 7.36
CA GLY A 500 28.87 -20.37 6.95
C GLY A 500 29.71 -19.10 6.80
N ALA A 501 30.95 -19.07 7.31
CA ALA A 501 31.82 -17.88 7.29
C ALA A 501 32.01 -17.28 5.88
N ASP A 502 32.12 -18.15 4.87
CA ASP A 502 32.30 -17.80 3.46
C ASP A 502 31.10 -18.15 2.58
N TYR A 503 29.92 -18.36 3.19
CA TYR A 503 28.69 -18.64 2.45
C TYR A 503 28.33 -17.47 1.53
N ARG A 504 27.84 -17.78 0.32
CA ARG A 504 27.43 -16.75 -0.63
C ARG A 504 26.11 -16.13 -0.16
N VAL A 505 26.05 -14.81 -0.18
CA VAL A 505 24.79 -14.06 -0.10
C VAL A 505 24.20 -14.08 -1.50
N GLY A 506 22.94 -14.51 -1.66
CA GLY A 506 22.30 -14.61 -2.97
C GLY A 506 22.22 -13.27 -3.70
N GLU A 507 22.19 -13.30 -5.04
CA GLU A 507 21.89 -12.13 -5.89
C GLU A 507 20.43 -11.65 -5.76
N SER A 508 19.59 -12.39 -5.02
CA SER A 508 18.20 -12.08 -4.66
C SER A 508 18.05 -10.85 -3.75
N GLY A 509 19.12 -10.09 -3.56
CA GLY A 509 19.08 -8.72 -3.05
C GLY A 509 18.48 -7.67 -4.00
N GLN A 510 17.62 -8.07 -4.94
CA GLN A 510 16.95 -7.11 -5.82
C GLN A 510 15.94 -6.24 -5.08
N CYS A 511 15.57 -6.59 -3.84
CA CYS A 511 14.74 -5.75 -2.96
C CYS A 511 15.51 -4.56 -2.33
N TRP A 512 16.81 -4.40 -2.62
CA TRP A 512 17.67 -3.40 -1.98
C TRP A 512 17.77 -2.05 -2.75
N ARG A 513 16.86 -1.77 -3.69
CA ARG A 513 16.81 -0.52 -4.47
C ARG A 513 15.71 0.47 -4.06
N TYR A 514 14.90 0.16 -3.05
CA TYR A 514 13.75 0.99 -2.69
C TYR A 514 14.07 2.16 -1.74
N SER A 515 13.35 3.27 -1.90
CA SER A 515 13.45 4.50 -1.11
C SER A 515 13.23 4.31 0.39
N TYR A 516 12.42 3.32 0.80
CA TYR A 516 12.11 3.07 2.22
C TYR A 516 13.31 2.58 3.05
N MET A 517 14.42 2.17 2.40
CA MET A 517 15.64 1.75 3.10
C MET A 517 16.51 2.89 3.61
N GLN A 518 16.32 4.13 3.14
CA GLN A 518 17.02 5.30 3.68
C GLN A 518 16.74 5.49 5.18
N CYS A 519 15.67 4.86 5.68
CA CYS A 519 15.18 4.94 7.04
C CYS A 519 15.41 3.65 7.86
N LYS A 520 16.20 2.66 7.40
CA LYS A 520 16.49 1.43 8.16
C LYS A 520 17.98 1.14 8.21
N GLU A 521 18.47 0.83 9.40
CA GLU A 521 19.83 0.34 9.58
C GLU A 521 19.94 -1.09 9.03
N ARG A 522 21.00 -1.37 8.28
CA ARG A 522 21.25 -2.70 7.74
C ARG A 522 21.91 -3.59 8.80
N PRO A 523 21.40 -4.82 9.04
CA PRO A 523 22.11 -5.81 9.84
C PRO A 523 23.45 -6.16 9.18
N ASP A 524 24.36 -6.75 9.95
CA ASP A 524 25.65 -7.15 9.42
C ASP A 524 25.47 -8.30 8.42
N ILE A 525 26.07 -8.16 7.22
CA ILE A 525 26.05 -9.20 6.18
C ILE A 525 26.62 -10.54 6.70
N ARG A 526 27.51 -10.51 7.70
CA ARG A 526 28.00 -11.74 8.35
C ARG A 526 26.86 -12.56 8.96
N GLU A 527 25.90 -11.91 9.61
CA GLU A 527 24.73 -12.57 10.20
C GLU A 527 23.85 -13.19 9.11
N GLU A 528 23.59 -12.46 8.02
CA GLU A 528 22.82 -12.96 6.88
C GLU A 528 23.44 -14.22 6.26
N ARG A 529 24.77 -14.28 6.13
CA ARG A 529 25.45 -15.48 5.60
C ARG A 529 25.26 -16.69 6.50
N LEU A 530 25.40 -16.49 7.81
CA LEU A 530 25.23 -17.55 8.78
C LEU A 530 23.79 -18.06 8.82
N GLN A 531 22.81 -17.16 8.74
CA GLN A 531 21.39 -17.50 8.67
C GLN A 531 21.03 -18.25 7.40
N ASN A 532 21.57 -17.83 6.24
CA ASN A 532 21.38 -18.55 4.99
C ASN A 532 21.98 -19.97 5.07
N CYS A 533 23.18 -20.11 5.64
CA CYS A 533 23.80 -21.43 5.85
C CYS A 533 22.97 -22.29 6.82
N ALA A 534 22.46 -21.71 7.91
CA ALA A 534 21.59 -22.39 8.87
C ALA A 534 20.28 -22.88 8.23
N LYS A 535 19.66 -22.04 7.40
CA LYS A 535 18.44 -22.36 6.67
C LYS A 535 18.68 -23.51 5.69
N ASP A 536 19.70 -23.40 4.85
CA ASP A 536 20.07 -24.45 3.89
C ASP A 536 20.39 -25.78 4.61
N TRP A 537 20.99 -25.72 5.81
CA TRP A 537 21.24 -26.92 6.62
C TRP A 537 19.96 -27.58 7.13
N LEU A 538 18.96 -26.79 7.55
CA LEU A 538 17.64 -27.31 7.94
C LEU A 538 16.92 -27.93 6.74
N ASP A 539 16.98 -27.30 5.56
CA ASP A 539 16.40 -27.84 4.33
C ASP A 539 17.07 -29.15 3.93
N TYR A 540 18.40 -29.20 4.00
CA TYR A 540 19.18 -30.42 3.79
C TYR A 540 18.78 -31.56 4.73
N LEU A 541 18.58 -31.29 6.03
CA LEU A 541 18.12 -32.31 6.98
C LEU A 541 16.73 -32.84 6.63
N ASN A 542 15.84 -31.99 6.13
CA ASN A 542 14.51 -32.41 5.67
C ASN A 542 14.60 -33.29 4.41
N TRP A 543 15.44 -32.91 3.43
CA TRP A 543 15.67 -33.74 2.25
C TRP A 543 16.28 -35.10 2.60
N CYS A 544 17.23 -35.13 3.54
CA CYS A 544 17.82 -36.38 4.02
C CYS A 544 16.77 -37.32 4.63
N LYS A 545 15.79 -36.78 5.38
CA LYS A 545 14.68 -37.60 5.91
C LYS A 545 13.84 -38.20 4.79
N GLU A 546 13.50 -37.42 3.76
CA GLU A 546 12.72 -37.90 2.61
C GLU A 546 13.49 -38.90 1.73
N LEU A 547 14.79 -38.69 1.57
CA LEU A 547 15.71 -39.59 0.87
C LEU A 547 16.12 -40.81 1.72
N LYS A 548 15.60 -40.92 2.95
CA LYS A 548 15.86 -42.01 3.91
C LYS A 548 17.34 -42.18 4.30
N TYR A 549 18.10 -41.09 4.35
CA TYR A 549 19.46 -41.09 4.89
C TYR A 549 19.45 -41.25 6.42
N ASP A 550 20.43 -41.99 6.97
CA ASP A 550 20.55 -42.18 8.42
C ASP A 550 21.16 -40.94 9.10
N LEU A 551 20.28 -40.11 9.66
CA LEU A 551 20.68 -38.90 10.39
C LEU A 551 21.30 -39.17 11.76
N ASN A 552 21.34 -40.42 12.25
CA ASN A 552 22.13 -40.75 13.44
C ASN A 552 23.63 -40.80 13.12
N ASN A 553 24.00 -41.00 11.85
CA ASN A 553 25.37 -40.92 11.40
C ASN A 553 25.80 -39.44 11.26
N MET A 554 26.78 -39.03 12.08
CA MET A 554 27.29 -37.66 12.13
C MET A 554 27.93 -37.19 10.82
N PHE A 555 28.32 -38.09 9.92
CA PHE A 555 28.79 -37.73 8.58
C PHE A 555 27.67 -37.10 7.73
N PHE A 556 26.45 -37.64 7.83
CA PHE A 556 25.28 -37.06 7.18
C PHE A 556 24.72 -35.87 7.96
N TYR A 557 24.84 -35.85 9.29
CA TYR A 557 24.35 -34.73 10.11
C TYR A 557 25.24 -33.48 10.04
N PHE A 558 26.57 -33.67 9.96
CA PHE A 558 27.59 -32.60 9.85
C PHE A 558 28.54 -32.84 8.67
N PRO A 559 28.04 -32.74 7.42
CA PRO A 559 28.86 -32.95 6.24
C PRO A 559 29.98 -31.91 6.14
N LYS A 560 31.17 -32.31 5.65
CA LYS A 560 32.25 -31.35 5.33
C LYS A 560 31.99 -30.71 3.96
N ASN A 561 32.39 -29.45 3.78
CA ASN A 561 32.12 -28.67 2.56
C ASN A 561 30.62 -28.60 2.30
N PHE A 562 29.88 -28.13 3.30
CA PHE A 562 28.41 -28.21 3.35
C PHE A 562 27.75 -27.77 2.05
N LYS A 563 28.20 -26.66 1.45
CA LYS A 563 27.62 -26.13 0.21
C LYS A 563 27.58 -27.15 -0.93
N LYS A 564 28.68 -27.89 -1.13
CA LYS A 564 28.77 -28.89 -2.21
C LYS A 564 27.85 -30.08 -1.95
N VAL A 565 27.72 -30.49 -0.68
CA VAL A 565 26.82 -31.59 -0.29
C VAL A 565 25.36 -31.17 -0.41
N HIS A 566 25.02 -29.97 0.06
CA HIS A 566 23.70 -29.37 -0.10
C HIS A 566 23.27 -29.34 -1.56
N ASP A 567 24.10 -28.81 -2.47
CA ASP A 567 23.74 -28.67 -3.89
C ASP A 567 23.57 -30.03 -4.58
N ARG A 568 24.38 -31.03 -4.20
CA ARG A 568 24.20 -32.41 -4.67
C ARG A 568 22.90 -33.03 -4.17
N THR A 569 22.61 -32.93 -2.87
CA THR A 569 21.40 -33.50 -2.26
C THR A 569 20.13 -32.79 -2.74
N ALA A 570 20.20 -31.48 -3.04
CA ALA A 570 19.12 -30.75 -3.69
C ALA A 570 18.78 -31.35 -5.07
N ALA A 571 19.79 -31.67 -5.88
CA ALA A 571 19.59 -32.31 -7.18
C ALA A 571 19.01 -33.73 -7.05
N GLU A 572 19.49 -34.53 -6.07
CA GLU A 572 18.93 -35.86 -5.75
C GLU A 572 17.46 -35.77 -5.33
N TYR A 573 17.13 -34.80 -4.47
CA TYR A 573 15.77 -34.55 -4.01
C TYR A 573 14.86 -34.10 -5.15
N GLN A 574 15.32 -33.19 -6.01
CA GLN A 574 14.59 -32.77 -7.20
C GLN A 574 14.29 -33.96 -8.12
N ALA A 575 15.29 -34.83 -8.38
CA ALA A 575 15.08 -36.03 -9.18
C ALA A 575 14.06 -37.00 -8.56
N LEU A 576 13.99 -37.12 -7.23
CA LEU A 576 12.95 -37.89 -6.54
C LEU A 576 11.56 -37.27 -6.74
N GLN A 577 11.45 -35.95 -6.61
CA GLN A 577 10.19 -35.23 -6.83
C GLN A 577 9.73 -35.34 -8.29
N ASP A 578 10.65 -35.24 -9.25
CA ASP A 578 10.37 -35.42 -10.68
C ASP A 578 9.88 -36.83 -10.97
N LYS A 579 10.48 -37.86 -10.35
CA LYS A 579 9.99 -39.26 -10.45
C LYS A 579 8.58 -39.42 -9.88
N LYS A 580 8.29 -38.85 -8.70
CA LYS A 580 6.94 -38.87 -8.10
C LYS A 580 5.92 -38.15 -8.98
N ALA A 581 6.30 -37.01 -9.55
CA ALA A 581 5.46 -36.22 -10.46
C ALA A 581 5.20 -36.96 -11.78
N ALA A 582 6.23 -37.59 -12.35
CA ALA A 582 6.11 -38.42 -13.55
C ALA A 582 5.22 -39.65 -13.31
N GLU A 583 5.35 -40.32 -12.17
CA GLU A 583 4.49 -41.45 -11.82
C GLU A 583 3.04 -41.01 -11.61
N LYS A 584 2.81 -39.88 -10.93
CA LYS A 584 1.47 -39.30 -10.79
C LYS A 584 0.86 -38.96 -12.14
N LYS A 585 1.64 -38.36 -13.05
CA LYS A 585 1.23 -38.07 -14.42
C LYS A 585 0.90 -39.36 -15.19
N ARG A 586 1.73 -40.40 -15.08
CA ARG A 586 1.46 -41.70 -15.71
C ARG A 586 0.16 -42.32 -15.20
N ARG A 587 -0.10 -42.29 -13.88
CA ARG A 587 -1.36 -42.80 -13.30
C ARG A 587 -2.57 -42.02 -13.78
N GLU A 588 -2.43 -40.70 -13.94
CA GLU A 588 -3.47 -39.84 -14.50
C GLU A 588 -3.72 -40.15 -15.99
N ASP A 589 -2.66 -40.30 -16.78
CA ASP A 589 -2.75 -40.66 -18.20
C ASP A 589 -3.37 -42.07 -18.38
N GLU A 590 -3.02 -43.03 -17.52
CA GLU A 590 -3.63 -44.36 -17.48
C GLU A 590 -5.13 -44.30 -17.11
N ARG A 591 -5.52 -43.42 -16.17
CA ARG A 591 -6.92 -43.20 -15.81
C ARG A 591 -7.71 -42.65 -17.00
N ILE A 592 -7.20 -41.60 -17.65
CA ILE A 592 -7.82 -40.99 -18.83
C ILE A 592 -7.99 -42.03 -19.95
N LYS A 593 -6.99 -42.88 -20.17
CA LYS A 593 -7.07 -43.94 -21.19
C LYS A 593 -8.15 -44.98 -20.86
N ARG A 594 -8.27 -45.41 -19.60
CA ARG A 594 -9.33 -46.34 -19.18
C ARG A 594 -10.72 -45.73 -19.35
N GLU A 595 -10.91 -44.47 -18.95
CA GLU A 595 -12.17 -43.74 -19.11
C GLU A 595 -12.56 -43.66 -20.60
N ALA A 596 -11.60 -43.35 -21.48
CA ALA A 596 -11.83 -43.32 -22.92
C ALA A 596 -12.20 -44.70 -23.51
N GLU A 597 -11.57 -45.79 -23.04
CA GLU A 597 -11.89 -47.17 -23.48
C GLU A 597 -13.28 -47.62 -23.02
N VAL A 598 -13.67 -47.31 -21.77
CA VAL A 598 -15.02 -47.59 -21.24
C VAL A 598 -16.07 -46.85 -22.06
N MET A 599 -15.84 -45.57 -22.33
CA MET A 599 -16.75 -44.75 -23.12
C MET A 599 -16.86 -45.23 -24.57
N LYS A 600 -15.76 -45.67 -25.18
CA LYS A 600 -15.79 -46.30 -26.51
C LYS A 600 -16.66 -47.55 -26.54
N LYS A 601 -16.52 -48.45 -25.55
CA LYS A 601 -17.38 -49.64 -25.44
C LYS A 601 -18.84 -49.29 -25.23
N LEU A 602 -19.13 -48.30 -24.37
CA LEU A 602 -20.49 -47.82 -24.13
C LEU A 602 -21.12 -47.30 -25.44
N LEU A 603 -20.38 -46.53 -26.24
CA LEU A 603 -20.81 -46.07 -27.55
C LEU A 603 -21.08 -47.23 -28.53
N GLU A 604 -20.19 -48.23 -28.58
CA GLU A 604 -20.35 -49.42 -29.43
C GLU A 604 -21.58 -50.26 -29.04
N GLU A 605 -21.82 -50.48 -27.73
CA GLU A 605 -23.02 -51.18 -27.24
C GLU A 605 -24.29 -50.39 -27.54
N MET A 606 -24.27 -49.07 -27.33
CA MET A 606 -25.40 -48.19 -27.61
C MET A 606 -25.77 -48.17 -29.12
N LEU A 607 -24.78 -48.25 -30.02
CA LEU A 607 -25.00 -48.35 -31.46
C LEU A 607 -25.59 -49.71 -31.87
N LYS A 608 -25.19 -50.81 -31.22
CA LYS A 608 -25.72 -52.16 -31.51
C LYS A 608 -27.17 -52.34 -31.07
N GLU A 609 -27.59 -51.72 -29.97
CA GLU A 609 -28.97 -51.83 -29.45
C GLU A 609 -30.03 -51.14 -30.34
N ASN A 610 -29.63 -50.31 -31.33
CA ASN A 610 -30.53 -49.54 -32.18
C ASN A 610 -30.28 -49.75 -33.69
N ALA A 611 -30.07 -51.01 -34.12
CA ALA A 611 -29.93 -51.36 -35.53
C ALA A 611 -31.24 -51.09 -36.31
N GLY A 612 -31.32 -49.97 -37.03
CA GLY A 612 -32.46 -49.60 -37.87
C GLY A 612 -32.52 -48.14 -38.33
N ILE A 613 -31.70 -47.24 -37.76
CA ILE A 613 -31.54 -45.85 -38.21
C ILE A 613 -30.04 -45.51 -38.19
N ASP A 614 -29.50 -45.03 -39.32
CA ASP A 614 -28.09 -44.65 -39.44
C ASP A 614 -27.68 -43.61 -38.37
N ASN A 615 -26.82 -44.02 -37.43
CA ASN A 615 -26.11 -43.16 -36.47
C ASN A 615 -27.00 -42.27 -35.57
N ALA A 616 -28.25 -42.63 -35.30
CA ALA A 616 -29.16 -41.84 -34.45
C ALA A 616 -29.80 -42.64 -33.30
N PHE A 617 -29.78 -42.05 -32.10
CA PHE A 617 -30.48 -42.48 -30.89
C PHE A 617 -31.87 -41.87 -30.78
N LEU A 618 -32.88 -42.72 -30.64
CA LEU A 618 -34.24 -42.34 -30.26
C LEU A 618 -34.38 -42.35 -28.74
N ILE A 619 -34.12 -41.21 -28.10
CA ILE A 619 -34.62 -40.99 -26.74
C ILE A 619 -36.07 -40.54 -26.89
N LYS A 620 -37.02 -41.47 -26.72
CA LYS A 620 -38.45 -41.18 -26.84
C LYS A 620 -38.89 -40.20 -25.74
N GLY A 621 -38.95 -38.92 -26.10
CA GLY A 621 -39.53 -37.85 -25.29
C GLY A 621 -39.49 -36.51 -26.04
N LYS A 622 -40.65 -36.06 -26.52
CA LYS A 622 -40.90 -34.71 -27.12
C LYS A 622 -40.26 -34.39 -28.49
N GLY A 623 -40.20 -35.36 -29.42
CA GLY A 623 -39.92 -35.07 -30.84
C GLY A 623 -38.47 -34.72 -31.20
N LEU A 624 -37.50 -35.05 -30.34
CA LEU A 624 -36.06 -34.85 -30.57
C LEU A 624 -35.29 -36.19 -30.58
N ILE A 625 -34.20 -36.26 -31.34
CA ILE A 625 -33.27 -37.40 -31.42
C ILE A 625 -31.83 -36.95 -31.19
N LEU A 626 -30.97 -37.86 -30.74
CA LEU A 626 -29.53 -37.61 -30.55
C LEU A 626 -28.74 -38.38 -31.61
N ARG A 627 -28.00 -37.70 -32.47
CA ARG A 627 -27.19 -38.30 -33.53
C ARG A 627 -25.71 -38.21 -33.19
N VAL A 628 -24.97 -39.29 -33.44
CA VAL A 628 -23.52 -39.31 -33.30
C VAL A 628 -22.90 -38.83 -34.62
N PRO A 629 -21.93 -37.89 -34.59
CA PRO A 629 -21.20 -37.51 -35.80
C PRO A 629 -20.47 -38.74 -36.39
N ARG A 630 -20.56 -38.91 -37.71
CA ARG A 630 -19.94 -39.99 -38.47
C ARG A 630 -18.42 -39.83 -38.52
N ASP A 631 -17.96 -38.61 -38.70
CA ASP A 631 -16.55 -38.28 -38.77
C ASP A 631 -16.23 -36.88 -38.24
N THR A 632 -14.94 -36.58 -38.17
CA THR A 632 -14.44 -35.28 -37.71
C THR A 632 -14.76 -34.13 -38.66
N GLN A 633 -15.04 -34.42 -39.94
CA GLN A 633 -15.40 -33.43 -40.94
C GLN A 633 -16.86 -32.98 -40.77
N GLU A 634 -17.76 -33.87 -40.38
CA GLU A 634 -19.15 -33.57 -40.05
C GLU A 634 -19.24 -32.58 -38.87
N ILE A 635 -18.38 -32.73 -37.85
CA ILE A 635 -18.29 -31.78 -36.72
C ILE A 635 -17.86 -30.37 -37.17
N LYS A 636 -16.91 -30.29 -38.12
CA LYS A 636 -16.46 -28.99 -38.67
C LYS A 636 -17.55 -28.34 -39.50
N ASN A 637 -18.24 -29.12 -40.33
CA ASN A 637 -19.34 -28.65 -41.17
C ASN A 637 -20.53 -28.19 -40.31
N GLU A 638 -20.87 -28.93 -39.26
CA GLU A 638 -21.90 -28.57 -38.27
C GLU A 638 -21.59 -27.23 -37.59
N GLY A 639 -20.33 -27.05 -37.13
CA GLY A 639 -19.90 -25.81 -36.50
C GLY A 639 -19.94 -24.60 -37.44
N ALA A 640 -19.61 -24.81 -38.72
CA ALA A 640 -19.75 -23.79 -39.75
C ALA A 640 -21.22 -23.43 -39.99
N ALA A 641 -22.10 -24.44 -40.08
CA ALA A 641 -23.54 -24.26 -40.34
C ALA A 641 -24.27 -23.55 -39.18
N LEU A 642 -23.91 -23.84 -37.93
CA LEU A 642 -24.51 -23.23 -36.73
C LEU A 642 -23.74 -21.99 -36.23
N HIS A 643 -22.71 -21.55 -36.97
CA HIS A 643 -21.84 -20.42 -36.65
C HIS A 643 -21.26 -20.47 -35.22
N HIS A 644 -20.81 -21.65 -34.77
CA HIS A 644 -20.16 -21.81 -33.47
C HIS A 644 -18.92 -22.72 -33.52
N CYS A 645 -17.97 -22.49 -32.61
CA CYS A 645 -16.62 -23.06 -32.66
C CYS A 645 -16.51 -24.55 -32.28
N VAL A 646 -17.53 -25.38 -32.51
CA VAL A 646 -17.48 -26.81 -32.15
C VAL A 646 -16.44 -27.59 -32.96
N GLY A 647 -16.08 -27.10 -34.15
CA GLY A 647 -15.02 -27.65 -35.00
C GLY A 647 -13.61 -27.60 -34.37
N THR A 648 -13.34 -26.71 -33.38
CA THR A 648 -12.04 -26.65 -32.69
C THR A 648 -11.87 -27.77 -31.65
N TYR A 649 -12.90 -28.58 -31.41
CA TYR A 649 -12.88 -29.67 -30.44
C TYR A 649 -12.49 -31.01 -31.05
N VAL A 650 -12.32 -31.08 -32.38
CA VAL A 650 -11.97 -32.30 -33.13
C VAL A 650 -10.76 -33.04 -32.53
N ASP A 651 -9.69 -32.32 -32.17
CA ASP A 651 -8.49 -32.95 -31.59
C ASP A 651 -8.76 -33.54 -30.20
N ARG A 652 -9.69 -32.96 -29.42
CA ARG A 652 -10.10 -33.48 -28.12
C ARG A 652 -11.03 -34.69 -28.25
N VAL A 653 -11.92 -34.68 -29.25
CA VAL A 653 -12.77 -35.83 -29.58
C VAL A 653 -11.92 -37.01 -30.09
N ALA A 654 -10.96 -36.75 -30.98
CA ALA A 654 -10.05 -37.77 -31.50
C ALA A 654 -9.18 -38.41 -30.41
N LYS A 655 -8.85 -37.65 -29.35
CA LYS A 655 -8.12 -38.13 -28.16
C LYS A 655 -9.03 -38.76 -27.08
N GLY A 656 -10.34 -38.84 -27.30
CA GLY A 656 -11.31 -39.38 -26.34
C GLY A 656 -11.55 -38.51 -25.11
N GLN A 657 -11.11 -37.25 -25.13
CA GLN A 657 -11.17 -36.32 -23.98
C GLN A 657 -12.52 -35.60 -23.83
N THR A 658 -13.35 -35.63 -24.87
CA THR A 658 -14.70 -35.05 -24.89
C THR A 658 -15.50 -35.70 -26.01
N HIS A 659 -16.82 -35.80 -25.88
CA HIS A 659 -17.69 -36.40 -26.87
C HIS A 659 -18.70 -35.37 -27.37
N ILE A 660 -18.86 -35.26 -28.68
CA ILE A 660 -19.81 -34.33 -29.30
C ILE A 660 -20.96 -35.13 -29.87
N PHE A 661 -22.16 -34.74 -29.50
CA PHE A 661 -23.41 -35.30 -30.00
C PHE A 661 -24.26 -34.21 -30.64
N PHE A 662 -25.02 -34.58 -31.67
CA PHE A 662 -25.94 -33.68 -32.36
C PHE A 662 -27.37 -33.93 -31.88
N VAL A 663 -28.06 -32.90 -31.42
CA VAL A 663 -29.49 -32.96 -31.13
C VAL A 663 -30.24 -32.53 -32.37
N ARG A 664 -31.24 -33.31 -32.78
CA ARG A 664 -32.04 -33.13 -33.99
C ARG A 664 -33.53 -33.24 -33.70
N ARG A 665 -34.37 -32.76 -34.63
CA ARG A 665 -35.82 -32.99 -34.60
C ARG A 665 -36.13 -34.32 -35.28
N VAL A 666 -37.16 -35.02 -34.82
CA VAL A 666 -37.60 -36.31 -35.42
C VAL A 666 -38.01 -36.13 -36.88
N GLU A 667 -38.70 -35.02 -37.19
CA GLU A 667 -39.21 -34.72 -38.53
C GLU A 667 -38.10 -34.31 -39.51
N GLU A 668 -36.98 -33.78 -39.00
CA GLU A 668 -35.86 -33.26 -39.79
C GLU A 668 -34.51 -33.71 -39.18
N PRO A 669 -34.12 -34.99 -39.35
CA PRO A 669 -32.95 -35.58 -38.71
C PRO A 669 -31.61 -35.11 -39.30
N ASP A 670 -31.61 -34.62 -40.55
CA ASP A 670 -30.41 -34.16 -41.25
C ASP A 670 -30.16 -32.65 -41.14
N THR A 671 -31.11 -31.89 -40.57
CA THR A 671 -30.99 -30.43 -40.40
C THR A 671 -30.27 -30.09 -39.10
N PRO A 672 -29.16 -29.30 -39.13
CA PRO A 672 -28.48 -28.82 -37.93
C PRO A 672 -29.42 -28.09 -36.97
N TYR A 673 -29.43 -28.48 -35.69
CA TYR A 673 -30.32 -27.90 -34.68
C TYR A 673 -29.56 -27.48 -33.41
N PHE A 674 -29.03 -28.43 -32.62
CA PHE A 674 -28.15 -28.14 -31.47
C PHE A 674 -26.99 -29.13 -31.43
N THR A 675 -25.84 -28.69 -30.91
CA THR A 675 -24.68 -29.53 -30.62
C THR A 675 -24.44 -29.60 -29.11
N MET A 676 -24.08 -30.78 -28.62
CA MET A 676 -23.93 -31.08 -27.20
C MET A 676 -22.55 -31.69 -26.94
N GLU A 677 -21.80 -31.10 -26.02
CA GLU A 677 -20.52 -31.60 -25.52
C GLU A 677 -20.74 -32.37 -24.21
N TYR A 678 -20.34 -33.63 -24.18
CA TYR A 678 -20.40 -34.53 -23.03
C TYR A 678 -18.99 -34.94 -22.60
N ASN A 679 -18.70 -34.78 -21.31
CA ASN A 679 -17.40 -35.11 -20.73
C ASN A 679 -17.57 -35.58 -19.27
N ASN A 680 -16.87 -36.64 -18.86
CA ASN A 680 -16.83 -37.17 -17.49
C ASN A 680 -18.20 -37.24 -16.79
N GLY A 681 -19.19 -37.91 -17.39
CA GLY A 681 -20.49 -38.13 -16.75
C GLY A 681 -21.47 -36.96 -16.82
N ARG A 682 -21.13 -35.85 -17.50
CA ARG A 682 -21.95 -34.62 -17.55
C ARG A 682 -21.89 -33.94 -18.92
N VAL A 683 -22.97 -33.22 -19.25
CA VAL A 683 -23.03 -32.33 -20.40
C VAL A 683 -22.41 -30.98 -20.01
N ILE A 684 -21.29 -30.65 -20.63
CA ILE A 684 -20.55 -29.41 -20.39
C ILE A 684 -21.23 -28.24 -21.09
N GLN A 685 -21.70 -28.47 -22.31
CA GLN A 685 -22.27 -27.41 -23.14
C GLN A 685 -23.30 -27.97 -24.12
N CYS A 686 -24.38 -27.24 -24.35
CA CYS A 686 -25.31 -27.49 -25.46
C CYS A 686 -25.70 -26.15 -26.10
N ARG A 687 -25.41 -25.98 -27.40
CA ARG A 687 -25.58 -24.72 -28.15
C ARG A 687 -26.25 -24.96 -29.50
N GLY A 688 -27.12 -24.04 -29.88
CA GLY A 688 -27.72 -23.99 -31.21
C GLY A 688 -27.10 -22.86 -32.04
N ASN A 689 -27.78 -22.50 -33.12
CA ASN A 689 -27.34 -21.47 -34.06
C ASN A 689 -26.90 -20.16 -33.35
N HIS A 690 -25.77 -19.58 -33.75
CA HIS A 690 -25.14 -18.39 -33.14
C HIS A 690 -24.96 -18.48 -31.61
N ASN A 691 -24.61 -19.66 -31.09
CA ASN A 691 -24.41 -19.93 -29.65
C ASN A 691 -25.67 -19.70 -28.78
N CYS A 692 -26.87 -19.80 -29.37
CA CYS A 692 -28.11 -19.64 -28.61
C CYS A 692 -28.24 -20.69 -27.48
N GLY A 693 -28.90 -20.27 -26.39
CA GLY A 693 -29.14 -21.14 -25.23
C GLY A 693 -30.25 -22.16 -25.47
N MET A 694 -30.30 -23.19 -24.63
CA MET A 694 -31.28 -24.29 -24.74
C MET A 694 -32.73 -23.83 -24.47
N PRO A 695 -33.67 -24.06 -25.40
CA PRO A 695 -35.11 -24.00 -25.12
C PRO A 695 -35.53 -25.04 -24.08
N ALA A 696 -36.70 -24.86 -23.44
CA ALA A 696 -37.19 -25.76 -22.39
C ALA A 696 -37.29 -27.24 -22.83
N SER A 697 -37.63 -27.50 -24.10
CA SER A 697 -37.67 -28.85 -24.68
C SER A 697 -36.28 -29.49 -24.77
N VAL A 698 -35.29 -28.75 -25.27
CA VAL A 698 -33.89 -29.21 -25.38
C VAL A 698 -33.28 -29.39 -23.99
N LYS A 699 -33.56 -28.49 -23.04
CA LYS A 699 -33.06 -28.60 -21.66
C LYS A 699 -33.58 -29.87 -20.96
N ALA A 700 -34.86 -30.21 -21.15
CA ALA A 700 -35.43 -31.45 -20.62
C ALA A 700 -34.82 -32.70 -21.28
N PHE A 701 -34.55 -32.64 -22.58
CA PHE A 701 -33.90 -33.72 -23.33
C PHE A 701 -32.46 -33.96 -22.85
N VAL A 702 -31.67 -32.90 -22.69
CA VAL A 702 -30.30 -32.96 -22.19
C VAL A 702 -30.26 -33.57 -20.78
N ALA A 703 -31.19 -33.19 -19.89
CA ALA A 703 -31.27 -33.75 -18.54
C ALA A 703 -31.66 -35.25 -18.54
N ALA A 704 -32.55 -35.67 -19.45
CA ALA A 704 -32.91 -37.07 -19.61
C ALA A 704 -31.73 -37.90 -20.14
N PHE A 705 -30.97 -37.34 -21.09
CA PHE A 705 -29.74 -37.96 -21.60
C PHE A 705 -28.68 -38.12 -20.52
N GLU A 706 -28.37 -37.06 -19.76
CA GLU A 706 -27.42 -37.14 -18.64
C GLU A 706 -27.80 -38.23 -17.63
N LYS A 707 -29.08 -38.34 -17.28
CA LYS A 707 -29.57 -39.37 -16.36
C LYS A 707 -29.38 -40.78 -16.92
N LEU A 708 -29.72 -40.99 -18.19
CA LEU A 708 -29.60 -42.30 -18.85
C LEU A 708 -28.14 -42.73 -18.99
N MET A 709 -27.25 -41.80 -19.33
CA MET A 709 -25.82 -42.07 -19.41
C MET A 709 -25.25 -42.46 -18.05
N LYS A 710 -25.64 -41.73 -17.00
CA LYS A 710 -25.21 -42.03 -15.63
C LYS A 710 -25.70 -43.38 -15.13
N GLU A 711 -26.98 -43.72 -15.35
CA GLU A 711 -27.54 -45.03 -14.98
C GLU A 711 -26.86 -46.20 -15.74
N ARG A 712 -26.40 -45.97 -16.98
CA ARG A 712 -25.70 -46.97 -17.78
C ARG A 712 -24.22 -47.11 -17.38
N GLU A 713 -23.53 -46.00 -17.11
CA GLU A 713 -22.18 -45.99 -16.53
C GLU A 713 -22.16 -46.79 -15.21
N GLU A 714 -23.13 -46.54 -14.31
CA GLU A 714 -23.28 -47.27 -13.04
C GLU A 714 -23.56 -48.78 -13.22
N LYS A 715 -24.31 -49.18 -14.27
CA LYS A 715 -24.56 -50.60 -14.60
C LYS A 715 -23.34 -51.30 -15.19
N MET A 716 -22.54 -50.60 -15.98
CA MET A 716 -21.31 -51.13 -16.61
C MET A 716 -20.19 -51.28 -15.59
N GLU A 717 -20.02 -50.32 -14.67
CA GLU A 717 -19.09 -50.45 -13.54
C GLU A 717 -19.42 -51.66 -12.65
N ARG A 718 -20.71 -51.99 -12.46
CA ARG A 718 -21.15 -53.20 -11.74
C ARG A 718 -20.92 -54.52 -12.50
N LYS A 719 -20.74 -54.50 -13.82
CA LYS A 719 -20.47 -55.69 -14.66
C LYS A 719 -18.99 -55.91 -14.97
N CYS A 720 -18.15 -54.87 -14.84
CA CYS A 720 -16.70 -54.92 -15.07
C CYS A 720 -15.86 -54.80 -13.78
N GLY A 721 -16.51 -54.73 -12.60
CA GLY A 721 -15.87 -54.73 -11.28
C GLY A 721 -15.59 -56.12 -10.73
#